data_AF-A0A8S9DQS1-F1
#
_entry.id   AF-A0A8S9DQS1-F1
#
_cell.length_a   1.000
_cell.length_b   1.000
_cell.length_c   1.000
_cell.angle_alpha   90.00
_cell.angle_beta   90.00
_cell.angle_gamma   90.00
#
_symmetry.space_group_name_H-M   'P 1'
#
loop_
_entity.id
_entity.type
_entity.pdbx_description
1 polymer ?
#
loop_
_entity_poly.entity_id
_entity_poly.type
_entity_poly.pdbx_seq_one_letter_code
_entity_poly.pdbx_strand_id
1 'polypeptide(L)'
;MENINSTAKTPAKLHGCGIILLLVFFSLWVIGLSAIDLFVSWTIEQSLFESSVGINDFRWIVHAIYSFLVLIPCIIFFGVVKTRRIKMIFRLWMIASILAIFTIPMKTLYLTAQNETAILQSSSMLLLLVSLYVFKKKPDPALKLKIDKSHLIGLASIVGWGLAAPWINWGAFGSVLDTLLELIVGVIFALLVVNVIFPYYLEETQRLEKNIRISDFILDGFVVAVFLLILITALAHNGSQQMLVITVPVSGWLISAFAMAGIGKKGHGKAAAGFIAGLVIALPLIFFDMDELSLVISSGAGEALTWANKAAWVTFMSLLMLTIVLLINFRIITNLNMPRKWNHGLVLASILGSVLVYIFWGQIGFFGEKLFVILKSQTDLSIQAGVADYSTRRSAVYNALVKNANTTQTELWAKLDRLKLNYTPYYLLNAIEVNGGAIAKLMISNDPSVDRILDSPQLRPLPKTTTLEPGDISAAPTEPLWNLSMINSDKVNEELKVTGKGIVIGQTDSGVDGRHPELGDTYRGKTITDDYNWYDPWNHSTFPTDGSGHGTQTLGVILGKTTGIAPDAQWIGCVNLARNLGNPAKYLDCMQFMLAPFPQDGDPFIDGDPAKGAMIVNNSWGCPIVEGCDPTVFESTVKALMTAGIFMSSAAGNTGYYGCATLTDPLAIYEDVFTAGSINQNGELSTFSSLGPVLVDGSNRNKPDLLAPGEKILSAYPGGTYTEGSGTSFSAPHVSGVVALMWSANSKLIGNIEETTNILLGSVRPYQGSAPSCGDMIDGIGAGILDAYKAVQYAISYK
;
A
#
# COMPACT_ATOMS: atom_id res chain seq x y z
N MET A 1 1.39 -91.90 8.21
CA MET A 1 2.67 -91.22 7.96
C MET A 1 2.34 -89.93 7.25
N GLU A 2 2.67 -88.72 7.67
CA GLU A 2 3.25 -88.17 8.91
C GLU A 2 3.13 -86.65 8.72
N ASN A 3 2.80 -85.90 9.77
CA ASN A 3 2.83 -84.43 9.78
C ASN A 3 4.21 -83.90 9.35
N ILE A 4 4.26 -82.72 8.73
CA ILE A 4 5.16 -81.62 9.17
C ILE A 4 4.51 -80.26 8.80
N ASN A 5 4.09 -79.56 9.85
CA ASN A 5 3.96 -78.12 9.90
C ASN A 5 5.33 -77.46 9.78
N SER A 6 5.49 -76.43 8.95
CA SER A 6 6.49 -75.38 9.20
C SER A 6 5.87 -73.99 9.05
N THR A 7 5.29 -73.57 10.17
CA THR A 7 5.36 -72.22 10.76
C THR A 7 5.69 -71.05 9.82
N ALA A 8 4.64 -70.27 9.54
CA ALA A 8 4.72 -68.88 9.19
C ALA A 8 5.59 -68.11 10.21
N LYS A 9 6.77 -67.67 9.78
CA LYS A 9 7.47 -66.54 10.42
C LYS A 9 6.91 -65.25 9.81
N THR A 10 5.96 -64.63 10.50
CA THR A 10 5.72 -63.19 10.40
C THR A 10 7.02 -62.44 10.70
N PRO A 11 7.60 -61.65 9.78
CA PRO A 11 8.58 -60.66 10.17
C PRO A 11 7.86 -59.52 10.88
N ALA A 12 8.38 -59.18 12.05
CA ALA A 12 7.86 -58.20 12.98
C ALA A 12 7.51 -56.85 12.32
N LYS A 13 6.32 -56.34 12.65
CA LYS A 13 5.92 -54.93 12.52
C LYS A 13 6.86 -54.07 13.38
N LEU A 14 7.96 -53.59 12.82
CA LEU A 14 8.87 -52.64 13.49
C LEU A 14 9.33 -51.50 12.58
N HIS A 15 8.47 -51.09 11.62
CA HIS A 15 8.79 -50.02 10.66
C HIS A 15 7.82 -48.82 10.65
N GLY A 16 6.93 -48.69 11.64
CA GLY A 16 5.91 -47.62 11.65
C GLY A 16 6.34 -46.30 12.28
N CYS A 17 6.88 -46.34 13.50
CA CYS A 17 6.92 -45.15 14.36
C CYS A 17 8.00 -44.12 13.94
N GLY A 18 9.25 -44.54 13.73
CA GLY A 18 10.34 -43.61 13.40
C GLY A 18 10.19 -42.91 12.04
N ILE A 19 9.50 -43.55 11.10
CA ILE A 19 9.19 -42.99 9.78
C ILE A 19 8.11 -41.90 9.86
N ILE A 20 7.07 -42.13 10.67
CA ILE A 20 6.02 -41.14 10.91
C ILE A 20 6.61 -39.96 11.68
N LEU A 21 7.45 -40.25 12.68
CA LEU A 21 8.14 -39.23 13.47
C LEU A 21 9.07 -38.36 12.61
N LEU A 22 9.79 -38.97 11.66
CA LEU A 22 10.60 -38.25 10.68
C LEU A 22 9.75 -37.32 9.80
N LEU A 23 8.62 -37.81 9.30
CA LEU A 23 7.73 -37.01 8.43
C LEU A 23 7.09 -35.85 9.20
N VAL A 24 6.64 -36.10 10.44
CA VAL A 24 6.08 -35.05 11.31
C VAL A 24 7.15 -34.02 11.63
N PHE A 25 8.34 -34.44 12.08
CA PHE A 25 9.45 -33.55 12.38
C PHE A 25 9.83 -32.70 11.18
N PHE A 26 9.97 -33.30 10.00
CA PHE A 26 10.34 -32.55 8.80
C PHE A 26 9.23 -31.62 8.31
N SER A 27 7.96 -32.01 8.49
CA SER A 27 6.85 -31.10 8.16
C SER A 27 6.85 -29.89 9.09
N LEU A 28 7.07 -30.09 10.39
CA LEU A 28 7.23 -28.99 11.36
C LEU A 28 8.45 -28.12 11.03
N TRP A 29 9.54 -28.72 10.56
CA TRP A 29 10.72 -28.00 10.07
C TRP A 29 10.37 -27.08 8.90
N VAL A 30 9.71 -27.60 7.87
CA VAL A 30 9.28 -26.80 6.71
C VAL A 30 8.30 -25.70 7.10
N ILE A 31 7.33 -26.03 7.96
CA ILE A 31 6.33 -25.06 8.43
C ILE A 31 7.00 -23.95 9.23
N GLY A 32 7.87 -24.30 10.17
CA GLY A 32 8.59 -23.33 11.01
C GLY A 32 9.50 -22.43 10.18
N LEU A 33 10.29 -22.99 9.26
CA LEU A 33 11.14 -22.20 8.38
C LEU A 33 10.34 -21.30 7.44
N SER A 34 9.21 -21.77 6.92
CA SER A 34 8.34 -20.96 6.07
C SER A 34 7.74 -19.80 6.87
N ALA A 35 7.30 -20.05 8.12
CA ALA A 35 6.80 -19.00 9.00
C ALA A 35 7.87 -17.94 9.30
N ILE A 36 9.12 -18.35 9.54
CA ILE A 36 10.25 -17.43 9.76
C ILE A 36 10.52 -16.60 8.51
N ASP A 37 10.64 -17.23 7.34
CA ASP A 37 10.92 -16.53 6.07
C ASP A 37 9.87 -15.45 5.78
N LEU A 38 8.59 -15.83 5.91
CA LEU A 38 7.48 -14.94 5.65
C LEU A 38 7.39 -13.80 6.68
N PHE A 39 7.50 -14.11 7.97
CA PHE A 39 7.45 -13.09 9.03
C PHE A 39 8.61 -12.10 8.95
N VAL A 40 9.83 -12.59 8.72
CA VAL A 40 11.01 -11.73 8.58
C VAL A 40 10.90 -10.89 7.31
N SER A 41 10.49 -11.48 6.19
CA SER A 41 10.25 -10.73 4.95
C SER A 41 9.21 -9.63 5.14
N TRP A 42 8.06 -9.96 5.74
CA TRP A 42 7.02 -8.98 6.07
C TRP A 42 7.54 -7.85 6.98
N THR A 43 8.35 -8.17 7.99
CA THR A 43 8.95 -7.16 8.87
C THR A 43 9.88 -6.21 8.11
N ILE A 44 10.67 -6.74 7.17
CA ILE A 44 11.52 -5.93 6.30
C ILE A 44 10.66 -5.07 5.36
N GLU A 45 9.59 -5.62 4.81
CA GLU A 45 8.63 -4.88 3.97
C GLU A 45 8.02 -3.71 4.75
N GLN A 46 7.55 -3.93 5.97
CA GLN A 46 7.05 -2.84 6.84
C GLN A 46 8.11 -1.78 7.08
N SER A 47 9.35 -2.21 7.36
CA SER A 47 10.46 -1.28 7.61
C SER A 47 10.82 -0.46 6.37
N LEU A 48 10.76 -1.05 5.17
CA LEU A 48 11.02 -0.36 3.90
C LEU A 48 9.90 0.62 3.51
N PHE A 49 8.66 0.38 3.98
CA PHE A 49 7.55 1.32 3.79
C PHE A 49 7.57 2.46 4.81
N GLU A 50 7.80 2.13 6.08
CA GLU A 50 7.85 3.12 7.16
C GLU A 50 9.08 4.00 7.04
N SER A 51 10.19 3.47 6.49
CA SER A 51 11.42 4.22 6.26
C SER A 51 11.76 4.28 4.77
N SER A 52 11.61 5.44 4.14
CA SER A 52 12.33 5.79 2.91
C SER A 52 13.86 5.95 3.15
N VAL A 53 14.37 5.37 4.25
CA VAL A 53 15.70 5.60 4.82
C VAL A 53 16.54 4.35 4.66
N GLY A 54 17.22 4.20 3.52
CA GLY A 54 18.49 3.46 3.38
C GLY A 54 18.67 2.04 3.96
N ILE A 55 17.63 1.38 4.50
CA ILE A 55 17.72 -0.01 4.94
C ILE A 55 17.91 -0.84 3.68
N ASN A 56 19.05 -1.52 3.60
CA ASN A 56 19.31 -2.41 2.48
C ASN A 56 18.22 -3.49 2.44
N ASP A 57 17.59 -3.68 1.29
CA ASP A 57 16.66 -4.79 1.10
C ASP A 57 17.46 -6.12 1.11
N PHE A 58 17.36 -6.87 2.21
CA PHE A 58 17.97 -8.18 2.38
C PHE A 58 16.97 -9.35 2.35
N ARG A 59 15.73 -9.13 1.86
CA ARG A 59 14.72 -10.21 1.73
C ARG A 59 15.23 -11.38 0.89
N TRP A 60 16.02 -11.09 -0.15
CA TRP A 60 16.65 -12.12 -0.97
C TRP A 60 17.61 -13.02 -0.18
N ILE A 61 18.30 -12.49 0.84
CA ILE A 61 19.21 -13.27 1.70
C ILE A 61 18.39 -14.21 2.59
N VAL A 62 17.34 -13.69 3.22
CA VAL A 62 16.42 -14.47 4.07
C VAL A 62 15.85 -15.63 3.26
N HIS A 63 15.34 -15.33 2.07
CA HIS A 63 14.77 -16.33 1.15
C HIS A 63 15.79 -17.34 0.64
N ALA A 64 17.03 -16.91 0.38
CA ALA A 64 18.11 -17.82 -0.02
C ALA A 64 18.44 -18.80 1.12
N ILE A 65 18.58 -18.31 2.35
CA ILE A 65 18.84 -19.14 3.54
C ILE A 65 17.71 -20.16 3.72
N TYR A 66 16.45 -19.72 3.67
CA TYR A 66 15.28 -20.58 3.70
C TYR A 66 15.37 -21.69 2.64
N SER A 67 15.64 -21.30 1.39
CA SER A 67 15.69 -22.23 0.25
C SER A 67 16.70 -23.35 0.45
N PHE A 68 17.89 -23.04 0.97
CA PHE A 68 18.92 -24.04 1.26
C PHE A 68 18.59 -24.90 2.48
N LEU A 69 18.02 -24.32 3.54
CA LEU A 69 17.64 -25.04 4.76
C LEU A 69 16.48 -26.04 4.55
N VAL A 70 15.67 -25.85 3.52
CA VAL A 70 14.68 -26.86 3.10
C VAL A 70 15.28 -27.83 2.08
N LEU A 71 16.00 -27.35 1.07
CA LEU A 71 16.50 -28.19 -0.02
C LEU A 71 17.52 -29.24 0.43
N ILE A 72 18.53 -28.86 1.22
CA ILE A 72 19.64 -29.74 1.62
C ILE A 72 19.11 -30.98 2.36
N PRO A 73 18.27 -30.83 3.41
CA PRO A 73 17.65 -31.99 4.05
C PRO A 73 16.79 -32.83 3.11
N CYS A 74 16.02 -32.22 2.22
CA CYS A 74 15.22 -32.96 1.23
C CYS A 74 16.10 -33.86 0.34
N ILE A 75 17.26 -33.36 -0.11
CA ILE A 75 18.23 -34.14 -0.89
C ILE A 75 18.78 -35.31 -0.07
N ILE A 76 19.20 -35.05 1.18
CA ILE A 76 19.77 -36.06 2.08
C ILE A 76 18.74 -37.18 2.31
N PHE A 77 17.52 -36.85 2.71
CA PHE A 77 16.50 -37.84 2.99
C PHE A 77 15.99 -38.55 1.73
N PHE A 78 15.94 -37.88 0.58
CA PHE A 78 15.67 -38.54 -0.70
C PHE A 78 16.72 -39.62 -1.02
N GLY A 79 17.99 -39.39 -0.70
CA GLY A 79 19.09 -40.35 -0.89
C GLY A 79 19.06 -41.52 0.11
N VAL A 80 18.79 -41.23 1.38
CA VAL A 80 18.94 -42.20 2.49
C VAL A 80 17.69 -43.04 2.74
N VAL A 81 16.48 -42.49 2.56
CA VAL A 81 15.24 -43.18 2.92
C VAL A 81 14.92 -44.30 1.92
N LYS A 82 14.82 -45.53 2.42
CA LYS A 82 14.50 -46.72 1.61
C LYS A 82 13.00 -46.88 1.32
N THR A 83 12.14 -46.31 2.16
CA THR A 83 10.69 -46.42 2.00
C THR A 83 10.22 -45.64 0.78
N ARG A 84 9.69 -46.34 -0.24
CA ARG A 84 9.27 -45.74 -1.52
C ARG A 84 8.36 -44.52 -1.37
N ARG A 85 7.31 -44.61 -0.53
CA ARG A 85 6.36 -43.49 -0.34
C ARG A 85 7.04 -42.26 0.22
N ILE A 86 7.88 -42.40 1.23
CA ILE A 86 8.59 -41.28 1.85
C ILE A 86 9.62 -40.70 0.88
N LYS A 87 10.31 -41.55 0.12
CA LYS A 87 11.24 -41.10 -0.93
C LYS A 87 10.52 -40.23 -1.97
N MET A 88 9.28 -40.56 -2.35
CA MET A 88 8.47 -39.71 -3.21
C MET A 88 8.09 -38.37 -2.56
N ILE A 89 7.79 -38.36 -1.25
CA ILE A 89 7.47 -37.14 -0.50
C ILE A 89 8.66 -36.18 -0.49
N PHE A 90 9.85 -36.67 -0.11
CA PHE A 90 11.06 -35.84 -0.14
C PHE A 90 11.45 -35.41 -1.55
N ARG A 91 11.21 -36.24 -2.58
CA ARG A 91 11.40 -35.84 -3.98
C ARG A 91 10.46 -34.69 -4.36
N LEU A 92 9.21 -34.76 -3.92
CA LEU A 92 8.20 -33.75 -4.20
C LEU A 92 8.58 -32.40 -3.55
N TRP A 93 8.92 -32.43 -2.26
CA TRP A 93 9.36 -31.23 -1.53
C TRP A 93 10.69 -30.69 -2.04
N MET A 94 11.64 -31.56 -2.44
CA MET A 94 12.88 -31.16 -3.11
C MET A 94 12.60 -30.37 -4.40
N ILE A 95 11.66 -30.81 -5.24
CA ILE A 95 11.28 -30.08 -6.46
C ILE A 95 10.71 -28.69 -6.12
N ALA A 96 9.86 -28.59 -5.09
CA ALA A 96 9.34 -27.29 -4.64
C ALA A 96 10.45 -26.37 -4.12
N SER A 97 11.42 -26.90 -3.36
CA SER A 97 12.56 -26.11 -2.86
C SER A 97 13.51 -25.64 -3.97
N ILE A 98 13.57 -26.34 -5.11
CA ILE A 98 14.30 -25.84 -6.28
C ILE A 98 13.61 -24.60 -6.87
N LEU A 99 12.27 -24.53 -6.85
CA LEU A 99 11.57 -23.31 -7.26
C LEU A 99 11.95 -22.14 -6.35
N ALA A 100 12.06 -22.37 -5.03
CA ALA A 100 12.44 -21.32 -4.08
C ALA A 100 13.81 -20.69 -4.44
N ILE A 101 14.76 -21.47 -4.96
CA ILE A 101 16.03 -20.94 -5.47
C ILE A 101 15.81 -20.11 -6.75
N PHE A 102 14.98 -20.57 -7.68
CA PHE A 102 14.69 -19.84 -8.91
C PHE A 102 13.94 -18.52 -8.68
N THR A 103 13.31 -18.33 -7.52
CA THR A 103 12.62 -17.08 -7.17
C THR A 103 13.46 -16.12 -6.34
N ILE A 104 14.73 -16.43 -6.01
CA ILE A 104 15.63 -15.49 -5.32
C ILE A 104 15.74 -14.14 -6.05
N PRO A 105 15.94 -14.07 -7.40
CA PRO A 105 16.03 -12.79 -8.10
C PRO A 105 14.75 -11.93 -8.01
N MET A 106 13.59 -12.54 -7.84
CA MET A 106 12.33 -11.79 -7.64
C MET A 106 12.35 -11.01 -6.32
N LYS A 107 13.04 -11.53 -5.29
CA LYS A 107 13.13 -10.89 -3.96
C LYS A 107 14.06 -9.68 -3.93
N THR A 108 14.71 -9.33 -5.05
CA THR A 108 15.49 -8.09 -5.19
C THR A 108 14.71 -6.97 -5.85
N LEU A 109 13.49 -7.25 -6.35
CA LEU A 109 12.61 -6.22 -6.90
C LEU A 109 12.06 -5.36 -5.76
N TYR A 110 11.91 -4.06 -6.04
CA TYR A 110 11.21 -3.15 -5.14
C TYR A 110 9.76 -3.59 -4.95
N LEU A 111 9.16 -3.21 -3.82
CA LEU A 111 7.84 -3.69 -3.40
C LEU A 111 6.81 -3.38 -4.49
N THR A 112 6.72 -2.15 -4.98
CA THR A 112 5.68 -1.80 -5.95
C THR A 112 5.89 -2.33 -7.38
N ALA A 113 6.93 -3.14 -7.64
CA ALA A 113 7.23 -3.71 -8.96
C ALA A 113 6.36 -4.96 -9.28
N GLN A 114 5.04 -4.80 -9.25
CA GLN A 114 4.09 -5.91 -9.39
C GLN A 114 4.19 -6.63 -10.75
N ASN A 115 4.28 -5.87 -11.84
CA ASN A 115 4.33 -6.44 -13.20
C ASN A 115 5.58 -7.29 -13.41
N GLU A 116 6.75 -6.77 -13.00
CA GLU A 116 8.03 -7.46 -13.04
C GLU A 116 8.01 -8.72 -12.16
N THR A 117 7.39 -8.62 -10.98
CA THR A 117 7.21 -9.74 -10.05
C THR A 117 6.41 -10.86 -10.71
N ALA A 118 5.24 -10.57 -11.27
CA ALA A 118 4.40 -11.57 -11.94
C ALA A 118 5.13 -12.23 -13.14
N ILE A 119 5.92 -11.47 -13.88
CA ILE A 119 6.76 -11.98 -14.98
C ILE A 119 7.84 -12.93 -14.44
N LEU A 120 8.54 -12.58 -13.36
CA LEU A 120 9.58 -13.43 -12.77
C LEU A 120 8.99 -14.68 -12.12
N GLN A 121 7.86 -14.58 -11.41
CA GLN A 121 7.12 -15.74 -10.89
C GLN A 121 6.77 -16.73 -12.01
N SER A 122 6.17 -16.22 -13.08
CA SER A 122 5.80 -16.99 -14.27
C SER A 122 7.02 -17.65 -14.92
N SER A 123 8.10 -16.89 -15.10
CA SER A 123 9.33 -17.35 -15.72
C SER A 123 10.04 -18.42 -14.88
N SER A 124 10.15 -18.24 -13.57
CA SER A 124 10.78 -19.21 -12.66
C SER A 124 10.01 -20.53 -12.61
N MET A 125 8.68 -20.49 -12.61
CA MET A 125 7.85 -21.70 -12.70
C MET A 125 8.00 -22.40 -14.07
N LEU A 126 8.03 -21.65 -15.18
CA LEU A 126 8.26 -22.20 -16.52
C LEU A 126 9.65 -22.82 -16.65
N LEU A 127 10.69 -22.18 -16.12
CA LEU A 127 12.05 -22.69 -16.10
C LEU A 127 12.13 -24.03 -15.36
N LEU A 128 11.45 -24.15 -14.22
CA LEU A 128 11.36 -25.42 -13.49
C LEU A 128 10.62 -26.49 -14.30
N LEU A 129 9.49 -26.15 -14.91
CA LEU A 129 8.72 -27.06 -15.78
C LEU A 129 9.54 -27.57 -16.96
N VAL A 130 10.25 -26.68 -17.67
CA VAL A 130 11.11 -27.03 -18.81
C VAL A 130 12.26 -27.91 -18.34
N SER A 131 12.89 -27.58 -17.21
CA SER A 131 13.96 -28.40 -16.62
C SER A 131 13.47 -29.82 -16.33
N LEU A 132 12.32 -29.95 -15.66
CA LEU A 132 11.71 -31.26 -15.38
C LEU A 132 11.36 -32.03 -16.65
N TYR A 133 10.94 -31.35 -17.71
CA TYR A 133 10.64 -31.97 -19.00
C TYR A 133 11.90 -32.49 -19.71
N VAL A 134 12.98 -31.70 -19.75
CA VAL A 134 14.27 -32.08 -20.38
C VAL A 134 14.89 -33.29 -19.69
N PHE A 135 14.82 -33.35 -18.35
CA PHE A 135 15.38 -34.48 -17.57
C PHE A 135 14.41 -35.67 -17.45
N LYS A 136 13.24 -35.63 -18.08
CA LYS A 136 12.29 -36.73 -18.07
C LYS A 136 12.74 -37.83 -19.05
N LYS A 137 13.00 -39.04 -18.56
CA LYS A 137 13.19 -40.22 -19.43
C LYS A 137 11.93 -40.41 -20.30
N LYS A 138 12.12 -40.64 -21.61
CA LYS A 138 11.01 -40.95 -22.55
C LYS A 138 10.18 -42.12 -21.99
N PRO A 139 8.85 -42.01 -21.94
CA PRO A 139 8.02 -43.14 -21.57
C PRO A 139 8.12 -44.22 -22.64
N ASP A 140 8.08 -45.49 -22.22
CA ASP A 140 7.79 -46.60 -23.13
C ASP A 140 6.44 -46.35 -23.81
N PRO A 141 6.27 -46.66 -25.11
CA PRO A 141 5.01 -46.49 -25.81
C PRO A 141 3.97 -47.45 -25.22
N ALA A 142 3.19 -46.98 -24.24
CA ALA A 142 2.12 -47.75 -23.66
C ALA A 142 1.00 -47.99 -24.70
N LEU A 143 0.52 -49.23 -24.73
CA LEU A 143 -0.66 -49.66 -25.47
C LEU A 143 -1.80 -48.65 -25.30
N LYS A 144 -2.35 -48.15 -26.41
CA LYS A 144 -3.54 -47.28 -26.42
C LYS A 144 -4.78 -48.08 -26.03
N LEU A 145 -4.97 -48.32 -24.73
CA LEU A 145 -6.26 -48.72 -24.18
C LEU A 145 -7.25 -47.56 -24.31
N LYS A 146 -8.47 -47.85 -24.80
CA LYS A 146 -9.60 -46.90 -24.78
C LYS A 146 -10.05 -46.72 -23.33
N ILE A 147 -9.46 -45.75 -22.65
CA ILE A 147 -9.84 -45.33 -21.29
C ILE A 147 -10.74 -44.10 -21.41
N ASP A 148 -11.88 -44.10 -20.74
CA ASP A 148 -12.83 -42.99 -20.70
C ASP A 148 -12.23 -41.73 -20.07
N LYS A 149 -12.58 -40.55 -20.60
CA LYS A 149 -12.08 -39.25 -20.07
C LYS A 149 -12.68 -38.96 -18.69
N SER A 150 -11.88 -38.35 -17.82
CA SER A 150 -12.42 -37.75 -16.59
C SER A 150 -13.30 -36.54 -16.93
N HIS A 151 -14.54 -36.55 -16.47
CA HIS A 151 -15.53 -35.47 -16.63
C HIS A 151 -15.77 -34.73 -15.32
N LEU A 152 -14.69 -34.34 -14.63
CA LEU A 152 -14.75 -33.71 -13.30
C LEU A 152 -14.59 -32.18 -13.35
N ILE A 153 -14.24 -31.62 -14.51
CA ILE A 153 -13.92 -30.19 -14.62
C ILE A 153 -15.11 -29.30 -14.30
N GLY A 154 -16.35 -29.68 -14.64
CA GLY A 154 -17.55 -28.92 -14.31
C GLY A 154 -17.84 -28.88 -12.81
N LEU A 155 -17.54 -29.98 -12.09
CA LEU A 155 -17.62 -30.01 -10.63
C LEU A 155 -16.53 -29.12 -10.01
N ALA A 156 -15.29 -29.22 -10.52
CA ALA A 156 -14.20 -28.35 -10.10
C ALA A 156 -14.47 -26.88 -10.40
N SER A 157 -15.16 -26.58 -11.49
CA SER A 157 -15.61 -25.22 -11.81
C SER A 157 -16.56 -24.71 -10.74
N ILE A 158 -17.67 -25.38 -10.45
CA ILE A 158 -18.61 -24.91 -9.41
C ILE A 158 -17.92 -24.75 -8.05
N VAL A 159 -17.12 -25.73 -7.63
CA VAL A 159 -16.40 -25.67 -6.36
C VAL A 159 -15.43 -24.48 -6.36
N GLY A 160 -14.63 -24.34 -7.43
CA GLY A 160 -13.68 -23.24 -7.58
C GLY A 160 -14.36 -21.87 -7.56
N TRP A 161 -15.54 -21.73 -8.18
CA TRP A 161 -16.30 -20.49 -8.15
C TRP A 161 -16.94 -20.21 -6.79
N GLY A 162 -17.40 -21.24 -6.06
CA GLY A 162 -17.80 -21.07 -4.67
C GLY A 162 -16.68 -20.53 -3.79
N LEU A 163 -15.45 -20.98 -4.04
CA LEU A 163 -14.24 -20.45 -3.39
C LEU A 163 -13.84 -19.06 -3.89
N ALA A 164 -14.25 -18.68 -5.10
CA ALA A 164 -13.99 -17.36 -5.68
C ALA A 164 -14.93 -16.27 -5.18
N ALA A 165 -16.13 -16.63 -4.73
CA ALA A 165 -17.16 -15.67 -4.35
C ALA A 165 -16.70 -14.62 -3.32
N PRO A 166 -15.94 -14.94 -2.26
CA PRO A 166 -15.45 -13.93 -1.31
C PRO A 166 -14.50 -12.90 -1.96
N TRP A 167 -13.65 -13.35 -2.88
CA TRP A 167 -12.69 -12.50 -3.60
C TRP A 167 -13.39 -11.56 -4.58
N ILE A 168 -14.37 -12.07 -5.33
CA ILE A 168 -15.15 -11.30 -6.29
C ILE A 168 -16.04 -10.26 -5.60
N ASN A 169 -16.62 -10.63 -4.46
CA ASN A 169 -17.55 -9.78 -3.72
C ASN A 169 -16.84 -8.63 -2.98
N TRP A 170 -15.60 -8.87 -2.52
CA TRP A 170 -14.90 -7.91 -1.65
C TRP A 170 -13.64 -7.29 -2.24
N GLY A 171 -13.18 -7.76 -3.39
CA GLY A 171 -12.04 -7.17 -4.08
C GLY A 171 -12.42 -6.43 -5.35
N ALA A 172 -11.42 -5.82 -5.97
CA ALA A 172 -11.52 -5.07 -7.21
C ALA A 172 -10.34 -5.43 -8.13
N PHE A 173 -10.57 -5.38 -9.45
CA PHE A 173 -9.46 -5.58 -10.40
C PHE A 173 -8.47 -4.41 -10.32
N GLY A 174 -7.18 -4.72 -10.44
CA GLY A 174 -6.14 -3.73 -10.73
C GLY A 174 -6.23 -3.25 -12.17
N SER A 175 -5.09 -3.09 -12.84
CA SER A 175 -5.05 -2.80 -14.27
C SER A 175 -5.43 -4.03 -15.11
N VAL A 176 -5.74 -3.81 -16.39
CA VAL A 176 -5.94 -4.91 -17.35
C VAL A 176 -4.68 -5.77 -17.47
N LEU A 177 -3.50 -5.14 -17.43
CA LEU A 177 -2.22 -5.85 -17.52
C LEU A 177 -1.99 -6.71 -16.29
N ASP A 178 -2.22 -6.16 -15.10
CA ASP A 178 -2.05 -6.87 -13.82
C ASP A 178 -2.98 -8.09 -13.80
N THR A 179 -4.24 -7.89 -14.16
CA THR A 179 -5.24 -8.97 -14.24
C THR A 179 -4.80 -10.09 -15.20
N LEU A 180 -4.21 -9.74 -16.35
CA LEU A 180 -3.72 -10.73 -17.32
C LEU A 180 -2.47 -11.45 -16.83
N LEU A 181 -1.52 -10.74 -16.23
CA LEU A 181 -0.30 -11.33 -15.69
C LEU A 181 -0.60 -12.27 -14.52
N GLU A 182 -1.48 -11.88 -13.61
CA GLU A 182 -1.86 -12.73 -12.47
C GLU A 182 -2.69 -13.95 -12.90
N LEU A 183 -3.48 -13.83 -13.96
CA LEU A 183 -4.12 -14.97 -14.61
C LEU A 183 -3.07 -15.93 -15.20
N ILE A 184 -2.01 -15.40 -15.83
CA ILE A 184 -0.90 -16.20 -16.37
C ILE A 184 -0.16 -16.91 -15.23
N VAL A 185 0.12 -16.22 -14.12
CA VAL A 185 0.70 -16.81 -12.89
C VAL A 185 -0.15 -17.99 -12.43
N GLY A 186 -1.47 -17.82 -12.32
CA GLY A 186 -2.40 -18.89 -11.95
C GLY A 186 -2.39 -20.09 -12.90
N VAL A 187 -2.38 -19.85 -14.21
CA VAL A 187 -2.33 -20.92 -15.23
C VAL A 187 -1.01 -21.69 -15.17
N ILE A 188 0.13 -20.99 -15.06
CA ILE A 188 1.45 -21.63 -14.96
C ILE A 188 1.58 -22.39 -13.65
N PHE A 189 1.08 -21.84 -12.55
CA PHE A 189 1.03 -22.52 -11.25
C PHE A 189 0.22 -23.81 -11.32
N ALA A 190 -0.96 -23.78 -11.95
CA ALA A 190 -1.78 -24.96 -12.19
C ALA A 190 -1.02 -26.03 -12.99
N LEU A 191 -0.30 -25.62 -14.04
CA LEU A 191 0.52 -26.51 -14.85
C LEU A 191 1.66 -27.11 -14.03
N LEU A 192 2.35 -26.31 -13.20
CA LEU A 192 3.42 -26.76 -12.31
C LEU A 192 2.90 -27.80 -11.33
N VAL A 193 1.84 -27.47 -10.58
CA VAL A 193 1.21 -28.36 -9.59
C VAL A 193 0.84 -29.70 -10.24
N VAL A 194 0.17 -29.68 -11.39
CA VAL A 194 -0.27 -30.92 -12.06
C VAL A 194 0.89 -31.74 -12.62
N ASN A 195 1.87 -31.10 -13.26
CA ASN A 195 3.01 -31.81 -13.87
C ASN A 195 4.04 -32.28 -12.85
N VAL A 196 3.99 -31.79 -11.62
CA VAL A 196 4.85 -32.26 -10.53
C VAL A 196 4.11 -33.29 -9.67
N ILE A 197 2.98 -32.93 -9.08
CA ILE A 197 2.34 -33.77 -8.06
C ILE A 197 1.84 -35.11 -8.64
N PHE A 198 1.25 -35.11 -9.83
CA PHE A 198 0.68 -36.33 -10.39
C PHE A 198 1.73 -37.40 -10.73
N PRO A 199 2.72 -37.13 -11.62
CA PRO A 199 3.66 -38.17 -12.02
C PRO A 199 4.64 -38.57 -10.92
N TYR A 200 4.97 -37.67 -9.97
CA TYR A 200 5.95 -37.96 -8.92
C TYR A 200 5.33 -38.46 -7.61
N TYR A 201 4.01 -38.33 -7.43
CA TYR A 201 3.34 -38.73 -6.18
C TYR A 201 1.98 -39.41 -6.41
N LEU A 202 0.95 -38.69 -6.87
CA LEU A 202 -0.44 -39.18 -6.83
C LEU A 202 -0.72 -40.38 -7.76
N GLU A 203 -0.13 -40.43 -8.95
CA GLU A 203 -0.29 -41.59 -9.86
C GLU A 203 0.38 -42.86 -9.30
N GLU A 204 1.37 -42.71 -8.41
CA GLU A 204 1.97 -43.85 -7.71
C GLU A 204 1.20 -44.25 -6.45
N THR A 205 0.70 -43.29 -5.66
CA THR A 205 0.01 -43.58 -4.40
C THR A 205 -1.46 -43.96 -4.55
N GLN A 206 -2.10 -43.54 -5.65
CA GLN A 206 -3.53 -43.70 -5.94
C GLN A 206 -3.77 -44.59 -7.17
N ARG A 207 -3.22 -45.80 -7.16
CA ARG A 207 -3.39 -46.78 -8.25
C ARG A 207 -4.68 -47.55 -8.13
N LEU A 208 -5.23 -47.95 -9.28
CA LEU A 208 -6.47 -48.72 -9.41
C LEU A 208 -6.46 -50.05 -8.65
N GLU A 209 -5.28 -50.68 -8.57
CA GLU A 209 -5.06 -51.96 -7.91
C GLU A 209 -5.01 -51.87 -6.36
N LYS A 210 -4.98 -50.64 -5.81
CA LYS A 210 -4.83 -50.40 -4.37
C LYS A 210 -6.18 -50.01 -3.76
N ASN A 211 -6.56 -50.68 -2.68
CA ASN A 211 -7.72 -50.27 -1.88
C ASN A 211 -7.37 -49.00 -1.07
N ILE A 212 -7.86 -47.84 -1.52
CA ILE A 212 -7.54 -46.54 -0.91
C ILE A 212 -8.33 -46.38 0.39
N ARG A 213 -7.62 -46.04 1.47
CA ARG A 213 -8.21 -45.80 2.80
C ARG A 213 -8.30 -44.32 3.10
N ILE A 214 -9.13 -43.96 4.08
CA ILE A 214 -9.24 -42.58 4.60
C ILE A 214 -7.87 -42.04 5.04
N SER A 215 -7.04 -42.89 5.67
CA SER A 215 -5.68 -42.49 6.06
C SER A 215 -4.75 -42.18 4.89
N ASP A 216 -4.97 -42.79 3.72
CA ASP A 216 -4.24 -42.43 2.50
C ASP A 216 -4.64 -41.04 2.01
N PHE A 217 -5.93 -40.68 2.08
CA PHE A 217 -6.43 -39.36 1.73
C PHE A 217 -5.92 -38.25 2.65
N ILE A 218 -5.96 -38.47 3.97
CA ILE A 218 -5.43 -37.53 4.95
C ILE A 218 -3.94 -37.27 4.69
N LEU A 219 -3.16 -38.33 4.50
CA LEU A 219 -1.71 -38.21 4.28
C LEU A 219 -1.38 -37.60 2.92
N ASP A 220 -2.07 -38.00 1.83
CA ASP A 220 -1.83 -37.43 0.50
C ASP A 220 -2.18 -35.94 0.48
N GLY A 221 -3.31 -35.54 1.08
CA GLY A 221 -3.69 -34.13 1.20
C GLY A 221 -2.69 -33.32 2.01
N PHE A 222 -2.19 -33.86 3.12
CA PHE A 222 -1.15 -33.20 3.95
C PHE A 222 0.18 -33.03 3.20
N VAL A 223 0.63 -34.06 2.48
CA VAL A 223 1.88 -33.98 1.69
C VAL A 223 1.77 -32.93 0.59
N VAL A 224 0.62 -32.86 -0.08
CA VAL A 224 0.33 -31.81 -1.06
C VAL A 224 0.26 -30.44 -0.40
N ALA A 225 -0.35 -30.31 0.79
CA ALA A 225 -0.41 -29.05 1.53
C ALA A 225 0.99 -28.51 1.87
N VAL A 226 1.90 -29.35 2.36
CA VAL A 226 3.30 -28.95 2.63
C VAL A 226 4.04 -28.59 1.34
N PHE A 227 3.78 -29.32 0.25
CA PHE A 227 4.34 -28.97 -1.07
C PHE A 227 3.86 -27.58 -1.53
N LEU A 228 2.57 -27.30 -1.41
CA LEU A 228 1.99 -26.00 -1.75
C LEU A 228 2.53 -24.88 -0.85
N LEU A 229 2.73 -25.14 0.45
CA LEU A 229 3.37 -24.20 1.37
C LEU A 229 4.74 -23.76 0.87
N ILE A 230 5.61 -24.69 0.48
CA ILE A 230 6.95 -24.37 -0.06
C ILE A 230 6.82 -23.52 -1.34
N LEU A 231 5.86 -23.83 -2.22
CA LEU A 231 5.65 -23.03 -3.43
C LEU A 231 5.16 -21.61 -3.12
N ILE A 232 4.27 -21.44 -2.14
CA ILE A 232 3.79 -20.11 -1.75
C ILE A 232 4.92 -19.31 -1.14
N THR A 233 5.74 -19.89 -0.25
CA THR A 233 6.91 -19.20 0.29
C THR A 233 7.87 -18.76 -0.82
N ALA A 234 8.04 -19.61 -1.85
CA ALA A 234 8.81 -19.26 -3.04
C ALA A 234 8.23 -18.08 -3.84
N LEU A 235 6.90 -18.01 -4.00
CA LEU A 235 6.22 -17.04 -4.87
C LEU A 235 5.81 -15.75 -4.13
N ALA A 236 5.65 -15.81 -2.82
CA ALA A 236 5.27 -14.70 -1.96
C ALA A 236 6.13 -13.46 -2.25
N HIS A 237 5.49 -12.34 -2.55
CA HIS A 237 6.14 -11.05 -2.72
C HIS A 237 5.20 -10.00 -2.12
N ASN A 238 5.72 -9.21 -1.19
CA ASN A 238 4.97 -8.18 -0.46
C ASN A 238 3.75 -8.78 0.26
N GLY A 239 2.80 -7.95 0.71
CA GLY A 239 1.67 -8.33 1.58
C GLY A 239 0.81 -9.54 1.18
N SER A 240 1.03 -10.14 -0.01
CA SER A 240 0.43 -11.39 -0.51
C SER A 240 0.56 -12.60 0.43
N GLN A 241 1.60 -12.63 1.25
CA GLN A 241 1.99 -13.78 2.07
C GLN A 241 0.85 -14.30 2.95
N GLN A 242 0.20 -13.38 3.67
CA GLN A 242 -0.82 -13.71 4.66
C GLN A 242 -2.02 -14.40 4.01
N MET A 243 -2.44 -13.93 2.83
CA MET A 243 -3.63 -14.45 2.15
C MET A 243 -3.37 -15.81 1.51
N LEU A 244 -2.21 -15.95 0.86
CA LEU A 244 -1.85 -17.18 0.15
C LEU A 244 -1.59 -18.34 1.12
N VAL A 245 -0.94 -18.09 2.26
CA VAL A 245 -0.65 -19.12 3.28
C VAL A 245 -1.92 -19.64 3.94
N ILE A 246 -2.93 -18.79 4.12
CA ILE A 246 -4.22 -19.21 4.68
C ILE A 246 -4.97 -20.10 3.69
N THR A 247 -5.00 -19.74 2.40
CA THR A 247 -5.91 -20.39 1.44
C THR A 247 -5.32 -21.55 0.65
N VAL A 248 -4.09 -21.41 0.15
CA VAL A 248 -3.53 -22.34 -0.83
C VAL A 248 -3.15 -23.70 -0.23
N PRO A 249 -2.48 -23.83 0.95
CA PRO A 249 -2.07 -25.14 1.47
C PRO A 249 -3.25 -26.08 1.73
N VAL A 250 -4.37 -25.55 2.26
CA VAL A 250 -5.57 -26.36 2.57
C VAL A 250 -6.23 -26.91 1.30
N SER A 251 -6.04 -26.28 0.14
CA SER A 251 -6.51 -26.82 -1.13
C SER A 251 -5.88 -28.18 -1.49
N GLY A 252 -4.79 -28.59 -0.82
CA GLY A 252 -4.13 -29.86 -1.06
C GLY A 252 -5.01 -31.09 -0.86
N TRP A 253 -5.94 -31.06 0.11
CA TRP A 253 -6.92 -32.14 0.27
C TRP A 253 -7.95 -32.17 -0.86
N LEU A 254 -8.38 -31.01 -1.36
CA LEU A 254 -9.29 -30.94 -2.49
C LEU A 254 -8.63 -31.40 -3.80
N ILE A 255 -7.37 -31.01 -4.03
CA ILE A 255 -6.53 -31.50 -5.15
C ILE A 255 -6.39 -33.02 -5.08
N SER A 256 -6.10 -33.57 -3.90
CA SER A 256 -6.02 -35.01 -3.67
C SER A 256 -7.37 -35.72 -3.92
N ALA A 257 -8.49 -35.11 -3.51
CA ALA A 257 -9.82 -35.65 -3.74
C ALA A 257 -10.16 -35.74 -5.23
N PHE A 258 -9.87 -34.70 -6.02
CA PHE A 258 -10.08 -34.73 -7.47
C PHE A 258 -9.19 -35.75 -8.19
N ALA A 259 -7.96 -35.94 -7.72
CA ALA A 259 -7.10 -37.00 -8.21
C ALA A 259 -7.67 -38.40 -7.90
N MET A 260 -8.17 -38.62 -6.68
CA MET A 260 -8.83 -39.88 -6.30
C MET A 260 -10.11 -40.15 -7.10
N ALA A 261 -10.93 -39.14 -7.34
CA ALA A 261 -12.13 -39.27 -8.19
C ALA A 261 -11.80 -39.59 -9.67
N GLY A 262 -10.56 -39.32 -10.08
CA GLY A 262 -10.05 -39.57 -11.42
C GLY A 262 -9.44 -40.96 -11.64
N ILE A 263 -9.34 -41.80 -10.60
CA ILE A 263 -8.72 -43.13 -10.69
C ILE A 263 -9.42 -43.96 -11.77
N GLY A 264 -8.61 -44.57 -12.65
CA GLY A 264 -9.11 -45.39 -13.76
C GLY A 264 -9.69 -44.62 -14.94
N LYS A 265 -9.66 -43.29 -14.91
CA LYS A 265 -10.09 -42.43 -16.01
C LYS A 265 -8.88 -41.78 -16.67
N LYS A 266 -8.99 -41.51 -17.96
CA LYS A 266 -7.97 -40.81 -18.75
C LYS A 266 -7.74 -39.43 -18.16
N GLY A 267 -6.48 -39.17 -17.81
CA GLY A 267 -6.03 -37.92 -17.20
C GLY A 267 -6.11 -37.88 -15.67
N HIS A 268 -6.55 -38.94 -14.97
CA HIS A 268 -6.48 -39.06 -13.50
C HIS A 268 -7.04 -37.87 -12.71
N GLY A 269 -8.01 -37.11 -13.25
CA GLY A 269 -8.52 -35.90 -12.57
C GLY A 269 -7.61 -34.65 -12.63
N LYS A 270 -6.50 -34.72 -13.38
CA LYS A 270 -5.50 -33.63 -13.54
C LYS A 270 -6.09 -32.27 -13.86
N ALA A 271 -7.04 -32.21 -14.81
CA ALA A 271 -7.63 -30.94 -15.23
C ALA A 271 -8.42 -30.26 -14.09
N ALA A 272 -9.17 -31.05 -13.32
CA ALA A 272 -9.93 -30.54 -12.17
C ALA A 272 -9.01 -30.06 -11.04
N ALA A 273 -7.99 -30.85 -10.71
CA ALA A 273 -6.98 -30.48 -9.71
C ALA A 273 -6.20 -29.22 -10.10
N GLY A 274 -5.77 -29.11 -11.36
CA GLY A 274 -5.08 -27.93 -11.88
C GLY A 274 -5.96 -26.68 -11.84
N PHE A 275 -7.23 -26.81 -12.23
CA PHE A 275 -8.18 -25.69 -12.18
C PHE A 275 -8.33 -25.11 -10.76
N ILE A 276 -8.48 -25.98 -9.75
CA ILE A 276 -8.52 -25.55 -8.34
C ILE A 276 -7.20 -24.89 -7.93
N ALA A 277 -6.06 -25.52 -8.24
CA ALA A 277 -4.75 -25.00 -7.86
C ALA A 277 -4.50 -23.60 -8.45
N GLY A 278 -4.82 -23.39 -9.72
CA GLY A 278 -4.67 -22.10 -10.39
C GLY A 278 -5.62 -21.03 -9.86
N LEU A 279 -6.88 -21.39 -9.56
CA LEU A 279 -7.83 -20.44 -9.01
C LEU A 279 -7.42 -19.94 -7.61
N VAL A 280 -7.05 -20.85 -6.71
CA VAL A 280 -6.78 -20.48 -5.31
C VAL A 280 -5.56 -19.55 -5.18
N ILE A 281 -4.62 -19.57 -6.13
CA ILE A 281 -3.53 -18.59 -6.18
C ILE A 281 -3.89 -17.32 -6.97
N ALA A 282 -4.61 -17.42 -8.09
CA ALA A 282 -4.89 -16.27 -8.94
C ALA A 282 -5.91 -15.31 -8.31
N LEU A 283 -6.93 -15.84 -7.62
CA LEU A 283 -8.04 -15.02 -7.10
C LEU A 283 -7.57 -13.98 -6.07
N PRO A 284 -6.75 -14.30 -5.06
CA PRO A 284 -6.21 -13.29 -4.15
C PRO A 284 -5.41 -12.21 -4.88
N LEU A 285 -4.55 -12.61 -5.83
CA LEU A 285 -3.63 -11.72 -6.54
C LEU A 285 -4.34 -10.79 -7.53
N ILE A 286 -5.42 -11.26 -8.16
CA ILE A 286 -6.21 -10.47 -9.11
C ILE A 286 -7.07 -9.42 -8.40
N PHE A 287 -7.69 -9.78 -7.27
CA PHE A 287 -8.76 -8.99 -6.64
C PHE A 287 -8.30 -8.07 -5.51
N PHE A 288 -7.10 -8.26 -4.97
CA PHE A 288 -6.55 -7.37 -3.95
C PHE A 288 -5.21 -6.81 -4.42
N ASP A 289 -4.95 -5.57 -4.03
CA ASP A 289 -3.66 -4.97 -4.23
C ASP A 289 -2.68 -5.46 -3.17
N MET A 290 -1.55 -6.02 -3.57
CA MET A 290 -0.59 -6.56 -2.61
C MET A 290 0.17 -5.44 -1.89
N ASP A 291 0.27 -4.26 -2.50
CA ASP A 291 0.95 -3.10 -1.92
C ASP A 291 0.08 -2.45 -0.84
N GLU A 292 -1.23 -2.30 -1.08
CA GLU A 292 -2.20 -1.86 -0.06
C GLU A 292 -2.26 -2.81 1.15
N LEU A 293 -2.00 -4.11 0.94
CA LEU A 293 -1.98 -5.09 2.03
C LEU A 293 -0.69 -5.05 2.86
N SER A 294 0.38 -4.49 2.30
CA SER A 294 1.65 -4.33 3.01
C SER A 294 1.80 -2.98 3.71
N LEU A 295 0.86 -2.06 3.55
CA LEU A 295 0.87 -0.78 4.25
C LEU A 295 -0.08 -0.85 5.46
N VAL A 296 0.38 -0.44 6.65
CA VAL A 296 -0.53 -0.14 7.76
C VAL A 296 -1.05 1.29 7.56
N ILE A 297 -2.02 1.39 6.65
CA ILE A 297 -2.58 2.65 6.12
C ILE A 297 -3.44 3.38 7.17
N SER A 298 -4.16 2.62 8.00
CA SER A 298 -4.90 3.13 9.16
C SER A 298 -5.12 2.02 10.20
N SER A 299 -5.33 2.40 11.46
CA SER A 299 -5.77 1.47 12.52
C SER A 299 -7.29 1.21 12.50
N GLY A 300 -8.01 1.77 11.52
CA GLY A 300 -9.45 1.71 11.41
C GLY A 300 -9.98 0.35 10.95
N ALA A 301 -11.15 -0.04 11.46
CA ALA A 301 -11.86 -1.23 10.97
C ALA A 301 -12.41 -0.99 9.56
N GLY A 302 -12.28 -1.99 8.66
CA GLY A 302 -12.90 -1.95 7.33
C GLY A 302 -11.96 -1.63 6.17
N GLU A 303 -10.65 -1.58 6.40
CA GLU A 303 -9.62 -1.40 5.35
C GLU A 303 -9.44 -2.62 4.43
N ALA A 304 -8.65 -2.45 3.35
CA ALA A 304 -8.35 -3.50 2.36
C ALA A 304 -7.87 -4.80 3.02
N LEU A 305 -6.97 -4.71 4.01
CA LEU A 305 -6.48 -5.85 4.79
C LEU A 305 -7.58 -6.59 5.55
N THR A 306 -8.60 -5.87 6.04
CA THR A 306 -9.76 -6.48 6.72
C THR A 306 -10.55 -7.34 5.74
N TRP A 307 -10.84 -6.80 4.55
CA TRP A 307 -11.61 -7.50 3.51
C TRP A 307 -10.85 -8.68 2.91
N ALA A 308 -9.55 -8.52 2.65
CA ALA A 308 -8.69 -9.59 2.19
C ALA A 308 -8.65 -10.74 3.23
N ASN A 309 -8.40 -10.43 4.51
CA ASN A 309 -8.42 -11.43 5.58
C ASN A 309 -9.77 -12.14 5.67
N LYS A 310 -10.87 -11.40 5.56
CA LYS A 310 -12.22 -11.99 5.54
C LYS A 310 -12.40 -12.94 4.36
N ALA A 311 -11.94 -12.55 3.15
CA ALA A 311 -11.99 -13.41 1.97
C ALA A 311 -11.16 -14.69 2.15
N ALA A 312 -9.94 -14.56 2.69
CA ALA A 312 -9.05 -15.67 2.96
C ALA A 312 -9.64 -16.65 3.98
N TRP A 313 -10.15 -16.15 5.12
CA TRP A 313 -10.75 -17.00 6.15
C TRP A 313 -12.02 -17.68 5.69
N VAL A 314 -12.89 -17.00 4.95
CA VAL A 314 -14.10 -17.63 4.37
C VAL A 314 -13.71 -18.72 3.37
N THR A 315 -12.69 -18.48 2.54
CA THR A 315 -12.15 -19.48 1.60
C THR A 315 -11.55 -20.67 2.35
N PHE A 316 -10.73 -20.43 3.38
CA PHE A 316 -10.15 -21.47 4.23
C PHE A 316 -11.22 -22.31 4.92
N MET A 317 -12.21 -21.69 5.55
CA MET A 317 -13.30 -22.40 6.23
C MET A 317 -14.14 -23.20 5.24
N SER A 318 -14.37 -22.67 4.03
CA SER A 318 -15.07 -23.39 2.96
C SER A 318 -14.28 -24.62 2.49
N LEU A 319 -12.97 -24.48 2.28
CA LEU A 319 -12.07 -25.59 1.94
C LEU A 319 -12.02 -26.63 3.06
N LEU A 320 -11.94 -26.21 4.32
CA LEU A 320 -11.91 -27.08 5.48
C LEU A 320 -13.23 -27.85 5.64
N MET A 321 -14.38 -27.16 5.54
CA MET A 321 -15.70 -27.77 5.58
C MET A 321 -15.87 -28.78 4.44
N LEU A 322 -15.48 -28.43 3.21
CA LEU A 322 -15.51 -29.35 2.08
C LEU A 322 -14.61 -30.57 2.32
N THR A 323 -13.41 -30.37 2.89
CA THR A 323 -12.51 -31.46 3.27
C THR A 323 -13.14 -32.39 4.31
N ILE A 324 -13.80 -31.85 5.33
CA ILE A 324 -14.51 -32.64 6.35
C ILE A 324 -15.67 -33.43 5.73
N VAL A 325 -16.48 -32.80 4.87
CA VAL A 325 -17.57 -33.47 4.17
C VAL A 325 -17.05 -34.61 3.30
N LEU A 326 -15.94 -34.39 2.58
CA LEU A 326 -15.27 -35.41 1.78
C LEU A 326 -14.69 -36.54 2.65
N LEU A 327 -14.17 -36.23 3.84
CA LEU A 327 -13.70 -37.25 4.81
C LEU A 327 -14.83 -38.14 5.31
N ILE A 328 -15.96 -37.55 5.73
CA ILE A 328 -17.14 -38.28 6.20
C ILE A 328 -17.71 -39.14 5.07
N ASN A 329 -17.74 -38.59 3.86
CA ASN A 329 -18.31 -39.23 2.68
C ASN A 329 -17.23 -39.81 1.75
N PHE A 330 -16.14 -40.33 2.29
CA PHE A 330 -14.96 -40.74 1.53
C PHE A 330 -15.26 -41.69 0.36
N ARG A 331 -16.21 -42.60 0.53
CA ARG A 331 -16.64 -43.55 -0.52
C ARG A 331 -17.30 -42.87 -1.73
N ILE A 332 -17.85 -41.67 -1.56
CA ILE A 332 -18.42 -40.90 -2.67
C ILE A 332 -17.31 -40.45 -3.61
N ILE A 333 -16.14 -40.05 -3.09
CA ILE A 333 -15.02 -39.50 -3.87
C ILE A 333 -14.62 -40.43 -5.00
N THR A 334 -14.38 -41.71 -4.69
CA THR A 334 -13.93 -42.72 -5.67
C THR A 334 -15.01 -43.11 -6.68
N ASN A 335 -16.27 -42.82 -6.38
CA ASN A 335 -17.43 -43.14 -7.22
C ASN A 335 -17.98 -41.93 -7.99
N LEU A 336 -17.37 -40.75 -7.83
CA LEU A 336 -17.82 -39.53 -8.52
C LEU A 336 -17.73 -39.72 -10.04
N ASN A 337 -18.87 -39.68 -10.71
CA ASN A 337 -18.94 -39.68 -12.16
C ASN A 337 -20.00 -38.68 -12.63
N MET A 338 -19.66 -37.88 -13.64
CA MET A 338 -20.55 -36.84 -14.16
C MET A 338 -20.76 -37.02 -15.66
N PRO A 339 -22.02 -36.97 -16.15
CA PRO A 339 -22.30 -37.04 -17.58
C PRO A 339 -21.68 -35.85 -18.33
N ARG A 340 -21.17 -36.09 -19.54
CA ARG A 340 -20.49 -35.07 -20.35
C ARG A 340 -21.32 -33.79 -20.60
N LYS A 341 -22.63 -33.92 -20.81
CA LYS A 341 -23.54 -32.77 -21.02
C LYS A 341 -23.61 -31.87 -19.79
N TRP A 342 -23.79 -32.46 -18.62
CA TRP A 342 -23.78 -31.73 -17.34
C TRP A 342 -22.43 -31.08 -17.07
N ASN A 343 -21.33 -31.77 -17.37
CA ASN A 343 -19.99 -31.22 -17.16
C ASN A 343 -19.76 -29.88 -17.89
N HIS A 344 -20.14 -29.76 -19.17
CA HIS A 344 -20.01 -28.48 -19.90
C HIS A 344 -21.03 -27.43 -19.43
N GLY A 345 -22.27 -27.85 -19.16
CA GLY A 345 -23.31 -26.96 -18.63
C GLY A 345 -22.90 -26.32 -17.31
N LEU A 346 -22.26 -27.07 -16.42
CA LEU A 346 -21.78 -26.58 -15.13
C LEU A 346 -20.63 -25.58 -15.26
N VAL A 347 -19.68 -25.81 -16.18
CA VAL A 347 -18.63 -24.81 -16.46
C VAL A 347 -19.26 -23.49 -16.91
N LEU A 348 -20.17 -23.54 -17.90
CA LEU A 348 -20.83 -22.34 -18.41
C LEU A 348 -21.67 -21.64 -17.35
N ALA A 349 -22.49 -22.39 -16.60
CA ALA A 349 -23.32 -21.86 -15.52
C ALA A 349 -22.48 -21.19 -14.44
N SER A 350 -21.30 -21.75 -14.14
CA SER A 350 -20.43 -21.22 -13.11
C SER A 350 -19.69 -19.94 -13.53
N ILE A 351 -19.30 -19.83 -14.81
CA ILE A 351 -18.76 -18.57 -15.38
C ILE A 351 -19.85 -17.49 -15.43
N LEU A 352 -21.05 -17.85 -15.89
CA LEU A 352 -22.18 -16.91 -15.89
C LEU A 352 -22.51 -16.45 -14.46
N GLY A 353 -22.51 -17.39 -13.51
CA GLY A 353 -22.72 -17.10 -12.10
C GLY A 353 -21.70 -16.13 -11.53
N SER A 354 -20.41 -16.28 -11.86
CA SER A 354 -19.37 -15.38 -11.37
C SER A 354 -19.44 -13.98 -11.99
N VAL A 355 -19.77 -13.89 -13.28
CA VAL A 355 -20.02 -12.61 -13.95
C VAL A 355 -21.22 -11.90 -13.32
N LEU A 356 -22.30 -12.63 -13.04
CA LEU A 356 -23.46 -12.06 -12.34
C LEU A 356 -23.09 -11.63 -10.92
N VAL A 357 -22.32 -12.42 -10.18
CA VAL A 357 -21.86 -12.05 -8.84
C VAL A 357 -21.04 -10.75 -8.88
N TYR A 358 -20.11 -10.64 -9.83
CA TYR A 358 -19.28 -9.45 -10.00
C TYR A 358 -20.09 -8.21 -10.38
N ILE A 359 -21.05 -8.34 -11.30
CA ILE A 359 -21.89 -7.22 -11.74
C ILE A 359 -22.83 -6.72 -10.62
N PHE A 360 -23.40 -7.64 -9.82
CA PHE A 360 -24.41 -7.27 -8.83
C PHE A 360 -23.84 -6.98 -7.44
N TRP A 361 -22.69 -7.55 -7.09
CA TRP A 361 -22.11 -7.45 -5.75
C TRP A 361 -20.61 -7.11 -5.72
N GLY A 362 -19.91 -7.15 -6.86
CA GLY A 362 -18.49 -6.83 -6.95
C GLY A 362 -18.20 -5.34 -7.20
N GLN A 363 -16.91 -4.99 -7.18
CA GLN A 363 -16.43 -3.65 -7.50
C GLN A 363 -16.14 -3.52 -9.00
N ILE A 364 -17.07 -2.94 -9.76
CA ILE A 364 -16.99 -2.84 -11.23
C ILE A 364 -15.93 -1.81 -11.64
N GLY A 365 -14.94 -2.25 -12.43
CA GLY A 365 -13.92 -1.38 -13.01
C GLY A 365 -12.53 -2.00 -13.02
N PHE A 366 -11.57 -1.28 -13.59
CA PHE A 366 -10.15 -1.53 -13.47
C PHE A 366 -9.53 -0.34 -12.74
N PHE A 367 -8.76 -0.62 -11.69
CA PHE A 367 -8.17 0.37 -10.79
C PHE A 367 -6.66 0.17 -10.78
N GLY A 368 -6.06 0.33 -11.95
CA GLY A 368 -4.62 0.18 -12.13
C GLY A 368 -3.87 1.48 -11.89
N GLU A 369 -2.58 1.34 -11.63
CA GLU A 369 -1.62 2.44 -11.58
C GLU A 369 -1.76 3.39 -12.77
N LYS A 370 -1.79 4.69 -12.47
CA LYS A 370 -1.73 5.75 -13.47
C LYS A 370 -0.29 6.24 -13.62
N LEU A 371 -0.05 7.12 -14.58
CA LEU A 371 1.26 7.70 -14.86
C LEU A 371 1.24 9.19 -14.57
N PHE A 372 2.21 9.68 -13.81
CA PHE A 372 2.44 11.10 -13.62
C PHE A 372 3.58 11.57 -14.52
N VAL A 373 3.21 12.24 -15.61
CA VAL A 373 4.13 12.64 -16.68
C VAL A 373 4.57 14.08 -16.45
N ILE A 374 5.85 14.29 -16.15
CA ILE A 374 6.42 15.63 -15.93
C ILE A 374 7.07 16.11 -17.23
N LEU A 375 6.78 17.34 -17.64
CA LEU A 375 7.34 17.93 -18.86
C LEU A 375 8.64 18.69 -18.56
N LYS A 376 9.53 18.77 -19.55
CA LYS A 376 10.82 19.49 -19.43
C LYS A 376 10.66 20.99 -19.24
N SER A 377 9.62 21.57 -19.86
CA SER A 377 9.41 23.02 -19.82
C SER A 377 8.71 23.42 -18.52
N GLN A 378 9.47 23.85 -17.52
CA GLN A 378 8.90 24.48 -16.33
C GLN A 378 8.95 26.00 -16.44
N THR A 379 8.04 26.69 -15.75
CA THR A 379 7.88 28.15 -15.86
C THR A 379 8.97 28.87 -15.05
N ASP A 380 9.70 29.80 -15.66
CA ASP A 380 10.53 30.75 -14.93
C ASP A 380 9.67 31.89 -14.38
N LEU A 381 9.68 32.06 -13.06
CA LEU A 381 8.88 33.05 -12.34
C LEU A 381 9.74 34.23 -11.82
N SER A 382 10.98 34.36 -12.26
CA SER A 382 11.90 35.44 -11.87
C SER A 382 11.30 36.85 -12.05
N ILE A 383 10.52 37.06 -13.10
CA ILE A 383 9.82 38.33 -13.37
C ILE A 383 8.72 38.57 -12.33
N GLN A 384 7.91 37.55 -12.05
CA GLN A 384 6.78 37.63 -11.12
C GLN A 384 7.26 37.83 -9.68
N ALA A 385 8.40 37.26 -9.30
CA ALA A 385 9.02 37.45 -7.99
C ALA A 385 9.30 38.94 -7.67
N GLY A 386 9.58 39.76 -8.69
CA GLY A 386 9.80 41.21 -8.54
C GLY A 386 8.53 42.05 -8.34
N VAL A 387 7.34 41.46 -8.41
CA VAL A 387 6.08 42.19 -8.22
C VAL A 387 5.82 42.41 -6.72
N ALA A 388 5.80 43.68 -6.29
CA ALA A 388 5.66 44.03 -4.88
C ALA A 388 4.24 43.80 -4.33
N ASP A 389 3.20 44.12 -5.12
CA ASP A 389 1.81 43.95 -4.69
C ASP A 389 1.43 42.46 -4.64
N TYR A 390 0.96 42.02 -3.47
CA TYR A 390 0.67 40.62 -3.19
C TYR A 390 -0.37 40.01 -4.16
N SER A 391 -1.52 40.67 -4.33
CA SER A 391 -2.62 40.18 -5.16
C SER A 391 -2.25 40.17 -6.65
N THR A 392 -1.54 41.20 -7.11
CA THR A 392 -1.04 41.29 -8.48
C THR A 392 0.00 40.21 -8.75
N ARG A 393 0.92 39.96 -7.81
CA ARG A 393 1.95 38.91 -7.94
C ARG A 393 1.31 37.53 -8.07
N ARG A 394 0.38 37.18 -7.18
CA ARG A 394 -0.35 35.89 -7.24
C ARG A 394 -1.02 35.66 -8.59
N SER A 395 -1.72 36.68 -9.07
CA SER A 395 -2.41 36.62 -10.37
C SER A 395 -1.41 36.46 -11.53
N ALA A 396 -0.27 37.16 -11.47
CA ALA A 396 0.77 37.05 -12.48
C ALA A 396 1.45 35.67 -12.49
N VAL A 397 1.68 35.06 -11.32
CA VAL A 397 2.20 33.69 -11.19
C VAL A 397 1.23 32.70 -11.82
N TYR A 398 -0.05 32.73 -11.43
CA TYR A 398 -1.09 31.85 -11.99
C TYR A 398 -1.16 31.96 -13.52
N ASN A 399 -1.25 33.18 -14.05
CA ASN A 399 -1.34 33.41 -15.49
C ASN A 399 -0.11 32.92 -16.26
N ALA A 400 1.09 33.06 -15.68
CA ALA A 400 2.32 32.58 -16.29
C ALA A 400 2.37 31.04 -16.37
N LEU A 401 1.99 30.38 -15.28
CA LEU A 401 1.91 28.92 -15.19
C LEU A 401 0.89 28.34 -16.19
N VAL A 402 -0.34 28.86 -16.18
CA VAL A 402 -1.41 28.45 -17.10
C VAL A 402 -1.01 28.68 -18.56
N LYS A 403 -0.40 29.82 -18.88
CA LYS A 403 0.09 30.11 -20.24
C LYS A 403 1.15 29.09 -20.68
N ASN A 404 2.11 28.78 -19.81
CA ASN A 404 3.16 27.82 -20.13
C ASN A 404 2.58 26.43 -20.40
N ALA A 405 1.71 25.94 -19.51
CA ALA A 405 1.07 24.64 -19.64
C ALA A 405 0.25 24.53 -20.93
N ASN A 406 -0.63 25.51 -21.22
CA ASN A 406 -1.41 25.54 -22.47
C ASN A 406 -0.52 25.52 -23.72
N THR A 407 0.60 26.25 -23.70
CA THR A 407 1.50 26.35 -24.86
C THR A 407 2.29 25.05 -25.09
N THR A 408 2.71 24.39 -24.02
CA THR A 408 3.70 23.30 -24.09
C THR A 408 3.07 21.91 -24.07
N GLN A 409 1.87 21.76 -23.50
CA GLN A 409 1.20 20.46 -23.42
C GLN A 409 0.37 20.10 -24.66
N THR A 410 0.01 21.09 -25.50
CA THR A 410 -0.91 20.92 -26.64
C THR A 410 -0.58 19.72 -27.55
N GLU A 411 0.70 19.53 -27.90
CA GLU A 411 1.10 18.42 -28.78
C GLU A 411 0.93 17.05 -28.10
N LEU A 412 1.26 16.98 -26.80
CA LEU A 412 1.13 15.76 -26.01
C LEU A 412 -0.35 15.42 -25.79
N TRP A 413 -1.22 16.41 -25.54
CA TRP A 413 -2.68 16.22 -25.50
C TRP A 413 -3.20 15.58 -26.78
N ALA A 414 -2.86 16.15 -27.94
CA ALA A 414 -3.27 15.60 -29.23
C ALA A 414 -2.75 14.17 -29.47
N LYS A 415 -1.58 13.82 -28.93
CA LYS A 415 -1.05 12.46 -28.98
C LYS A 415 -1.84 11.50 -28.08
N LEU A 416 -2.14 11.91 -26.85
CA LEU A 416 -2.94 11.12 -25.89
C LEU A 416 -4.37 10.89 -26.41
N ASP A 417 -4.99 11.91 -27.01
CA ASP A 417 -6.31 11.82 -27.66
C ASP A 417 -6.31 10.78 -28.78
N ARG A 418 -5.27 10.77 -29.64
CA ARG A 418 -5.11 9.76 -30.70
C ARG A 418 -4.96 8.35 -30.15
N LEU A 419 -4.33 8.20 -28.98
CA LEU A 419 -4.18 6.93 -28.28
C LEU A 419 -5.43 6.54 -27.47
N LYS A 420 -6.42 7.43 -27.36
CA LYS A 420 -7.64 7.27 -26.54
C LYS A 420 -7.30 7.00 -25.07
N LEU A 421 -6.27 7.67 -24.57
CA LEU A 421 -5.90 7.66 -23.15
C LEU A 421 -6.56 8.86 -22.48
N ASN A 422 -7.27 8.64 -21.38
CA ASN A 422 -7.80 9.73 -20.57
C ASN A 422 -6.65 10.36 -19.78
N TYR A 423 -6.68 11.68 -19.62
CA TYR A 423 -5.64 12.40 -18.89
C TYR A 423 -6.18 13.63 -18.17
N THR A 424 -5.45 14.07 -17.15
CA THR A 424 -5.70 15.28 -16.36
C THR A 424 -4.47 16.19 -16.49
N PRO A 425 -4.60 17.39 -17.10
CA PRO A 425 -3.49 18.33 -17.19
C PRO A 425 -3.31 19.15 -15.91
N TYR A 426 -2.08 19.57 -15.64
CA TYR A 426 -1.73 20.43 -14.51
C TYR A 426 -0.92 21.64 -14.97
N TYR A 427 -1.18 22.82 -14.40
CA TYR A 427 -0.46 24.04 -14.73
C TYR A 427 0.62 24.40 -13.70
N LEU A 428 0.43 24.07 -12.42
CA LEU A 428 1.31 24.51 -11.34
C LEU A 428 2.69 23.83 -11.43
N LEU A 429 2.68 22.50 -11.58
CA LEU A 429 3.76 21.76 -12.20
C LEU A 429 3.33 21.52 -13.64
N ASN A 430 4.19 21.79 -14.62
CA ASN A 430 3.86 21.43 -16.00
C ASN A 430 3.93 19.90 -16.15
N ALA A 431 2.79 19.26 -15.91
CA ALA A 431 2.64 17.81 -15.81
C ALA A 431 1.25 17.35 -16.25
N ILE A 432 1.12 16.05 -16.50
CA ILE A 432 -0.12 15.40 -16.92
C ILE A 432 -0.24 14.06 -16.19
N GLU A 433 -1.36 13.81 -15.51
CA GLU A 433 -1.73 12.47 -15.05
C GLU A 433 -2.40 11.71 -16.20
N VAL A 434 -1.90 10.54 -16.57
CA VAL A 434 -2.42 9.74 -17.68
C VAL A 434 -2.96 8.41 -17.16
N ASN A 435 -4.20 8.09 -17.52
CA ASN A 435 -4.79 6.78 -17.26
C ASN A 435 -4.24 5.76 -18.27
N GLY A 436 -3.18 5.04 -17.87
CA GLY A 436 -2.62 3.94 -18.64
C GLY A 436 -1.45 3.28 -17.92
N GLY A 437 -1.26 1.98 -18.09
CA GLY A 437 -0.16 1.25 -17.44
C GLY A 437 1.16 1.25 -18.22
N ALA A 438 1.98 0.23 -18.00
CA ALA A 438 3.32 0.08 -18.60
C ALA A 438 3.38 0.25 -20.14
N ILE A 439 2.32 -0.15 -20.86
CA ILE A 439 2.23 0.03 -22.32
C ILE A 439 2.13 1.52 -22.69
N ALA A 440 1.28 2.28 -21.99
CA ALA A 440 1.15 3.72 -22.21
C ALA A 440 2.47 4.44 -21.87
N LYS A 441 3.11 4.04 -20.76
CA LYS A 441 4.45 4.51 -20.35
C LYS A 441 5.43 4.38 -21.52
N LEU A 442 5.58 3.17 -22.09
CA LEU A 442 6.48 2.91 -23.20
C LEU A 442 6.18 3.75 -24.46
N MET A 443 4.90 4.05 -24.74
CA MET A 443 4.49 4.86 -25.90
C MET A 443 4.80 6.36 -25.74
N ILE A 444 4.80 6.87 -24.51
CA ILE A 444 4.97 8.30 -24.23
C ILE A 444 6.38 8.64 -23.69
N SER A 445 7.15 7.67 -23.17
CA SER A 445 8.51 7.88 -22.67
C SER A 445 9.48 8.50 -23.68
N ASN A 446 9.28 8.25 -24.98
CA ASN A 446 10.15 8.79 -26.03
C ASN A 446 9.69 10.14 -26.58
N ASP A 447 8.66 10.75 -25.99
CA ASP A 447 8.19 12.06 -26.41
C ASP A 447 9.22 13.15 -26.03
N PRO A 448 9.60 14.06 -26.96
CA PRO A 448 10.61 15.06 -26.68
C PRO A 448 10.23 16.04 -25.55
N SER A 449 8.94 16.27 -25.31
CA SER A 449 8.47 17.18 -24.25
C SER A 449 8.56 16.58 -22.85
N VAL A 450 8.59 15.25 -22.73
CA VAL A 450 8.60 14.51 -21.47
C VAL A 450 10.00 14.55 -20.84
N ASP A 451 10.06 14.94 -19.58
CA ASP A 451 11.26 14.86 -18.74
C ASP A 451 11.37 13.47 -18.11
N ARG A 452 10.35 13.10 -17.33
CA ARG A 452 10.26 11.80 -16.66
C ARG A 452 8.81 11.41 -16.39
N ILE A 453 8.61 10.12 -16.14
CA ILE A 453 7.31 9.54 -15.84
C ILE A 453 7.43 8.80 -14.52
N LEU A 454 6.69 9.29 -13.53
CA LEU A 454 6.52 8.64 -12.24
C LEU A 454 5.24 7.81 -12.25
N ASP A 455 5.16 6.87 -11.33
CA ASP A 455 3.92 6.13 -11.11
C ASP A 455 2.98 7.03 -10.27
N SER A 456 1.67 6.87 -10.48
CA SER A 456 0.63 7.60 -9.76
C SER A 456 -0.33 6.57 -9.19
N PRO A 457 -0.09 6.10 -7.96
CA PRO A 457 -0.84 5.01 -7.36
C PRO A 457 -2.31 5.32 -7.20
N GLN A 458 -3.12 4.32 -7.51
CA GLN A 458 -4.56 4.39 -7.38
C GLN A 458 -5.04 3.33 -6.40
N LEU A 459 -5.65 3.80 -5.32
CA LEU A 459 -6.33 2.95 -4.36
C LEU A 459 -7.52 2.23 -5.00
N ARG A 460 -7.59 0.92 -4.78
CA ARG A 460 -8.76 0.11 -5.12
C ARG A 460 -9.94 0.47 -4.22
N PRO A 461 -11.17 0.45 -4.73
CA PRO A 461 -12.35 0.77 -3.94
C PRO A 461 -12.60 -0.29 -2.87
N LEU A 462 -13.02 0.17 -1.70
CA LEU A 462 -13.47 -0.72 -0.63
C LEU A 462 -14.93 -1.13 -0.82
N PRO A 463 -15.32 -2.37 -0.44
CA PRO A 463 -16.72 -2.81 -0.48
C PRO A 463 -17.68 -1.98 0.37
N LYS A 464 -17.14 -1.35 1.41
CA LYS A 464 -17.84 -0.45 2.30
C LYS A 464 -16.88 0.66 2.71
N THR A 465 -17.39 1.88 2.83
CA THR A 465 -16.63 2.99 3.42
C THR A 465 -16.17 2.63 4.83
N THR A 466 -14.97 3.07 5.18
CA THR A 466 -14.43 2.93 6.53
C THR A 466 -15.34 3.67 7.52
N THR A 467 -15.47 3.12 8.72
CA THR A 467 -16.15 3.79 9.83
C THR A 467 -15.08 4.31 10.77
N LEU A 468 -15.05 5.63 10.95
CA LEU A 468 -14.16 6.24 11.93
C LEU A 468 -14.76 6.07 13.32
N GLU A 469 -14.02 5.43 14.23
CA GLU A 469 -14.40 5.39 15.63
C GLU A 469 -14.33 6.81 16.23
N PRO A 470 -15.23 7.20 17.15
CA PRO A 470 -15.16 8.51 17.80
C PRO A 470 -13.86 8.70 18.60
N GLY A 471 -13.47 9.95 18.82
CA GLY A 471 -12.35 10.30 19.69
C GLY A 471 -12.62 9.95 21.15
N ASP A 472 -11.54 9.77 21.92
CA ASP A 472 -11.60 9.31 23.31
C ASP A 472 -12.29 10.30 24.27
N ILE A 473 -12.39 11.58 23.87
CA ILE A 473 -12.95 12.67 24.68
C ILE A 473 -14.15 13.29 23.96
N SER A 474 -15.26 13.46 24.67
CA SER A 474 -16.54 13.93 24.09
C SER A 474 -16.83 15.42 24.28
N ALA A 475 -16.02 16.14 25.04
CA ALA A 475 -16.22 17.55 25.36
C ALA A 475 -14.94 18.36 25.12
N ALA A 476 -15.12 19.65 24.79
CA ALA A 476 -14.00 20.57 24.60
C ALA A 476 -13.12 20.67 25.85
N PRO A 477 -11.80 20.77 25.70
CA PRO A 477 -10.91 21.02 26.83
C PRO A 477 -11.24 22.36 27.49
N THR A 478 -11.34 22.36 28.81
CA THR A 478 -11.58 23.58 29.62
C THR A 478 -10.30 24.15 30.22
N GLU A 479 -9.27 23.32 30.34
CA GLU A 479 -7.96 23.70 30.88
C GLU A 479 -7.02 24.14 29.75
N PRO A 480 -6.09 25.08 30.02
CA PRO A 480 -5.06 25.46 29.05
C PRO A 480 -4.21 24.26 28.61
N LEU A 481 -4.03 24.11 27.30
CA LEU A 481 -3.23 23.01 26.76
C LEU A 481 -1.73 23.32 26.87
N TRP A 482 -0.96 22.32 27.29
CA TRP A 482 0.47 22.46 27.54
C TRP A 482 1.25 22.95 26.31
N ASN A 483 0.85 22.50 25.11
CA ASN A 483 1.52 22.83 23.85
C ASN A 483 1.39 24.32 23.52
N LEU A 484 0.23 24.93 23.83
CA LEU A 484 0.00 26.36 23.64
C LEU A 484 0.83 27.20 24.61
N SER A 485 0.83 26.83 25.90
CA SER A 485 1.64 27.51 26.92
C SER A 485 3.15 27.31 26.70
N MET A 486 3.55 26.13 26.21
CA MET A 486 4.95 25.85 25.89
C MET A 486 5.48 26.86 24.87
N ILE A 487 4.73 27.18 23.80
CA ILE A 487 5.17 28.15 22.79
C ILE A 487 4.75 29.59 23.11
N ASN A 488 4.26 29.89 24.31
CA ASN A 488 3.72 31.19 24.72
C ASN A 488 2.58 31.73 23.81
N SER A 489 1.77 30.85 23.21
CA SER A 489 0.65 31.28 22.35
C SER A 489 -0.48 31.92 23.14
N ASP A 490 -0.69 31.47 24.38
CA ASP A 490 -1.62 32.04 25.36
C ASP A 490 -1.39 33.55 25.56
N LYS A 491 -0.13 33.95 25.77
CA LYS A 491 0.27 35.36 25.97
C LYS A 491 -0.01 36.25 24.77
N VAL A 492 0.02 35.71 23.55
CA VAL A 492 -0.27 36.51 22.33
C VAL A 492 -1.70 37.04 22.38
N ASN A 493 -2.67 36.18 22.68
CA ASN A 493 -4.06 36.60 22.77
C ASN A 493 -4.30 37.44 24.04
N GLU A 494 -3.73 37.04 25.18
CA GLU A 494 -3.94 37.73 26.45
C GLU A 494 -3.36 39.16 26.46
N GLU A 495 -2.14 39.36 25.95
CA GLU A 495 -1.41 40.62 26.07
C GLU A 495 -1.41 41.43 24.76
N LEU A 496 -1.29 40.78 23.59
CA LEU A 496 -1.16 41.47 22.30
C LEU A 496 -2.49 41.61 21.56
N LYS A 497 -3.54 40.87 21.98
CA LYS A 497 -4.88 40.87 21.36
C LYS A 497 -4.87 40.48 19.87
N VAL A 498 -3.96 39.57 19.50
CA VAL A 498 -3.80 39.04 18.15
C VAL A 498 -4.32 37.60 18.11
N THR A 499 -5.17 37.29 17.13
CA THR A 499 -5.91 36.01 17.07
C THR A 499 -5.89 35.33 15.70
N GLY A 500 -5.16 35.87 14.72
CA GLY A 500 -5.08 35.32 13.36
C GLY A 500 -6.14 35.89 12.39
N LYS A 501 -6.98 36.82 12.86
CA LYS A 501 -8.07 37.41 12.08
C LYS A 501 -7.60 37.94 10.72
N GLY A 502 -8.33 37.57 9.66
CA GLY A 502 -8.09 38.02 8.29
C GLY A 502 -7.08 37.18 7.51
N ILE A 503 -6.48 36.17 8.14
CA ILE A 503 -5.58 35.21 7.47
C ILE A 503 -6.37 33.97 7.03
N VAL A 504 -6.08 33.49 5.82
CA VAL A 504 -6.68 32.27 5.26
C VAL A 504 -5.68 31.13 5.25
N ILE A 505 -5.99 30.08 6.00
CA ILE A 505 -5.22 28.84 6.06
C ILE A 505 -5.75 27.85 5.03
N GLY A 506 -4.85 27.28 4.25
CA GLY A 506 -5.10 26.13 3.38
C GLY A 506 -4.75 24.84 4.11
N GLN A 507 -5.73 23.99 4.29
CA GLN A 507 -5.53 22.65 4.85
C GLN A 507 -5.49 21.63 3.72
N THR A 508 -4.40 20.88 3.60
CA THR A 508 -4.28 19.75 2.67
C THR A 508 -3.97 18.49 3.47
N ASP A 509 -4.94 17.59 3.58
CA ASP A 509 -4.83 16.42 4.47
C ASP A 509 -5.90 15.36 4.12
N SER A 510 -6.32 14.53 5.08
CA SER A 510 -7.39 13.53 4.96
C SER A 510 -8.81 14.09 4.85
N GLY A 511 -8.93 15.41 5.00
CA GLY A 511 -10.17 16.16 5.02
C GLY A 511 -10.37 16.91 6.34
N VAL A 512 -11.55 17.49 6.53
CA VAL A 512 -11.90 18.24 7.75
C VAL A 512 -13.37 18.04 8.06
N ASP A 513 -13.72 17.72 9.31
CA ASP A 513 -15.11 17.79 9.76
C ASP A 513 -15.58 19.26 9.81
N GLY A 514 -16.20 19.73 8.73
CA GLY A 514 -16.70 21.11 8.61
C GLY A 514 -17.85 21.44 9.58
N ARG A 515 -18.40 20.46 10.29
CA ARG A 515 -19.42 20.66 11.32
C ARG A 515 -18.85 20.66 12.74
N HIS A 516 -17.56 20.40 12.90
CA HIS A 516 -16.93 20.33 14.21
C HIS A 516 -17.08 21.67 14.97
N PRO A 517 -17.49 21.69 16.25
CA PRO A 517 -17.69 22.93 17.01
C PRO A 517 -16.46 23.85 17.08
N GLU A 518 -15.26 23.26 17.03
CA GLU A 518 -13.97 23.98 17.00
C GLU A 518 -13.70 24.68 15.66
N LEU A 519 -14.18 24.15 14.53
CA LEU A 519 -13.69 24.51 13.18
C LEU A 519 -14.77 25.05 12.25
N GLY A 520 -16.04 24.68 12.47
CA GLY A 520 -17.12 25.01 11.53
C GLY A 520 -17.35 26.51 11.41
N ASP A 521 -17.19 27.29 12.47
CA ASP A 521 -17.39 28.74 12.44
C ASP A 521 -16.32 29.49 11.65
N THR A 522 -15.09 28.96 11.60
CA THR A 522 -13.97 29.55 10.88
C THR A 522 -13.84 29.05 9.44
N TYR A 523 -14.68 28.10 9.03
CA TYR A 523 -14.75 27.65 7.64
C TYR A 523 -15.22 28.80 6.74
N ARG A 524 -14.37 29.22 5.80
CA ARG A 524 -14.67 30.38 4.94
C ARG A 524 -15.94 30.16 4.10
N GLY A 525 -16.19 28.92 3.69
CA GLY A 525 -17.36 28.55 2.89
C GLY A 525 -18.69 28.56 3.66
N LYS A 526 -18.68 28.49 5.00
CA LYS A 526 -19.90 28.40 5.83
C LYS A 526 -20.91 29.52 5.56
N THR A 527 -20.43 30.72 5.26
CA THR A 527 -21.25 31.91 5.05
C THR A 527 -21.42 32.31 3.58
N ILE A 528 -20.72 31.62 2.67
CA ILE A 528 -20.65 31.98 1.24
C ILE A 528 -21.14 30.80 0.39
N THR A 529 -20.27 29.81 0.18
CA THR A 529 -20.48 28.60 -0.62
C THR A 529 -19.29 27.66 -0.41
N ASP A 530 -19.50 26.35 -0.62
CA ASP A 530 -18.40 25.38 -0.65
C ASP A 530 -17.51 25.56 -1.91
N ASP A 531 -18.03 26.16 -2.98
CA ASP A 531 -17.25 26.56 -4.16
C ASP A 531 -16.08 27.45 -3.75
N TYR A 532 -14.91 27.25 -4.35
CA TYR A 532 -13.66 27.97 -4.02
C TYR A 532 -13.16 27.79 -2.57
N ASN A 533 -13.81 26.95 -1.75
CA ASN A 533 -13.49 26.78 -0.33
C ASN A 533 -13.22 25.33 0.09
N TRP A 534 -13.75 24.36 -0.65
CA TRP A 534 -13.54 22.94 -0.42
C TRP A 534 -13.29 22.19 -1.73
N TYR A 535 -12.35 21.26 -1.73
CA TYR A 535 -12.12 20.38 -2.87
C TYR A 535 -11.74 18.96 -2.44
N ASP A 536 -12.47 17.97 -2.91
CA ASP A 536 -12.18 16.56 -2.66
C ASP A 536 -11.95 15.83 -3.99
N PRO A 537 -10.69 15.73 -4.44
CA PRO A 537 -10.33 15.06 -5.68
C PRO A 537 -10.42 13.52 -5.61
N TRP A 538 -10.72 12.94 -4.45
CA TRP A 538 -10.80 11.50 -4.24
C TRP A 538 -12.25 10.99 -4.28
N ASN A 539 -13.11 11.54 -3.44
CA ASN A 539 -14.50 11.10 -3.28
C ASN A 539 -15.52 12.11 -3.80
N HIS A 540 -15.07 13.28 -4.29
CA HIS A 540 -15.93 14.34 -4.79
C HIS A 540 -16.98 14.79 -3.76
N SER A 541 -16.62 14.80 -2.46
CA SER A 541 -17.46 15.40 -1.44
C SER A 541 -17.59 16.90 -1.70
N THR A 542 -18.84 17.38 -1.75
CA THR A 542 -19.15 18.80 -2.00
C THR A 542 -19.12 19.64 -0.74
N PHE A 543 -18.98 19.02 0.43
CA PHE A 543 -18.92 19.67 1.74
C PHE A 543 -17.74 19.08 2.54
N PRO A 544 -17.06 19.87 3.39
CA PRO A 544 -15.96 19.38 4.21
C PRO A 544 -16.33 18.17 5.06
N THR A 545 -15.67 17.04 4.77
CA THR A 545 -15.75 15.82 5.53
C THR A 545 -14.36 15.24 5.74
N ASP A 546 -14.22 14.42 6.78
CA ASP A 546 -12.96 13.74 7.10
C ASP A 546 -13.26 12.27 7.41
N GLY A 547 -12.77 11.38 6.54
CA GLY A 547 -12.94 9.94 6.69
C GLY A 547 -11.85 9.26 7.52
N SER A 548 -10.77 9.98 7.86
CA SER A 548 -9.61 9.46 8.60
C SER A 548 -9.38 10.16 9.94
N GLY A 549 -9.80 11.42 10.06
CA GLY A 549 -9.71 12.22 11.28
C GLY A 549 -8.39 12.98 11.47
N HIS A 550 -7.35 12.67 10.69
CA HIS A 550 -6.04 13.33 10.81
C HIS A 550 -6.12 14.82 10.45
N GLY A 551 -6.75 15.18 9.34
CA GLY A 551 -6.87 16.57 8.91
C GLY A 551 -7.72 17.44 9.84
N THR A 552 -8.76 16.87 10.47
CA THR A 552 -9.52 17.56 11.53
C THR A 552 -8.64 17.87 12.75
N GLN A 553 -7.77 16.93 13.15
CA GLN A 553 -6.84 17.15 14.27
C GLN A 553 -5.81 18.21 13.97
N THR A 554 -5.15 18.13 12.81
CA THR A 554 -4.06 19.05 12.48
C THR A 554 -4.60 20.46 12.29
N LEU A 555 -5.77 20.64 11.68
CA LEU A 555 -6.43 21.94 11.60
C LEU A 555 -6.90 22.45 12.97
N GLY A 556 -7.34 21.56 13.86
CA GLY A 556 -7.72 21.89 15.24
C GLY A 556 -6.59 22.53 16.06
N VAL A 557 -5.33 22.18 15.78
CA VAL A 557 -4.15 22.80 16.40
C VAL A 557 -3.94 24.24 15.89
N ILE A 558 -4.34 24.53 14.65
CA ILE A 558 -4.22 25.88 14.07
C ILE A 558 -5.37 26.76 14.55
N LEU A 559 -6.61 26.30 14.36
CA LEU A 559 -7.82 27.14 14.34
C LEU A 559 -8.87 26.76 15.38
N GLY A 560 -8.65 25.73 16.19
CA GLY A 560 -9.61 25.36 17.22
C GLY A 560 -9.88 26.52 18.18
N LYS A 561 -11.15 26.75 18.52
CA LYS A 561 -11.57 27.77 19.48
C LYS A 561 -10.92 27.57 20.84
N THR A 562 -10.76 26.32 21.28
CA THR A 562 -10.15 25.98 22.58
C THR A 562 -8.78 25.31 22.41
N THR A 563 -8.53 24.66 21.28
CA THR A 563 -7.30 23.90 21.01
C THR A 563 -6.29 24.64 20.15
N GLY A 564 -6.69 25.72 19.49
CA GLY A 564 -5.94 26.36 18.41
C GLY A 564 -5.10 27.56 18.82
N ILE A 565 -4.13 27.87 17.96
CA ILE A 565 -3.19 28.99 18.10
C ILE A 565 -3.76 30.30 17.53
N ALA A 566 -4.46 30.21 16.40
CA ALA A 566 -5.03 31.31 15.64
C ALA A 566 -6.55 31.11 15.43
N PRO A 567 -7.36 31.17 16.51
CA PRO A 567 -8.76 30.78 16.49
C PRO A 567 -9.68 31.68 15.64
N ASP A 568 -9.25 32.89 15.26
CA ASP A 568 -10.04 33.81 14.42
C ASP A 568 -9.57 33.86 12.96
N ALA A 569 -8.56 33.06 12.59
CA ALA A 569 -8.24 32.86 11.18
C ALA A 569 -9.38 32.12 10.46
N GLN A 570 -9.37 32.13 9.13
CA GLN A 570 -10.31 31.38 8.31
C GLN A 570 -9.60 30.23 7.60
N TRP A 571 -10.34 29.22 7.15
CA TRP A 571 -9.74 28.11 6.40
C TRP A 571 -10.50 27.71 5.14
N ILE A 572 -9.73 27.16 4.20
CA ILE A 572 -10.17 26.36 3.05
C ILE A 572 -9.48 25.00 3.08
N GLY A 573 -10.11 23.98 2.49
CA GLY A 573 -9.63 22.60 2.61
C GLY A 573 -9.55 21.89 1.27
N CYS A 574 -8.58 20.97 1.16
CA CYS A 574 -8.52 20.00 0.09
C CYS A 574 -8.09 18.62 0.60
N VAL A 575 -8.71 17.56 0.07
CA VAL A 575 -8.40 16.16 0.44
C VAL A 575 -7.32 15.62 -0.49
N ASN A 576 -6.05 15.62 -0.08
CA ASN A 576 -4.99 14.94 -0.85
C ASN A 576 -4.70 13.52 -0.35
N LEU A 577 -5.11 13.20 0.88
CA LEU A 577 -4.95 11.87 1.47
C LEU A 577 -6.28 11.13 1.52
N ALA A 578 -6.45 10.08 0.72
CA ALA A 578 -7.55 9.14 0.90
C ALA A 578 -7.07 7.98 1.75
N ARG A 579 -7.75 7.73 2.87
CA ARG A 579 -7.33 6.70 3.84
C ARG A 579 -5.86 6.90 4.29
N ASN A 580 -5.35 8.13 4.41
CA ASN A 580 -3.92 8.43 4.70
C ASN A 580 -2.90 8.03 3.62
N LEU A 581 -3.33 7.78 2.37
CA LEU A 581 -2.43 7.65 1.24
C LEU A 581 -2.71 8.71 0.18
N GLY A 582 -1.63 9.28 -0.35
CA GLY A 582 -1.63 10.23 -1.46
C GLY A 582 -1.03 9.66 -2.74
N ASN A 583 -0.93 10.52 -3.75
CA ASN A 583 -0.12 10.31 -4.94
C ASN A 583 0.26 11.69 -5.54
N PRO A 584 1.26 11.77 -6.43
CA PRO A 584 1.72 13.04 -6.99
C PRO A 584 0.61 13.92 -7.58
N ALA A 585 -0.34 13.30 -8.30
CA ALA A 585 -1.44 14.00 -8.95
C ALA A 585 -2.41 14.62 -7.93
N LYS A 586 -2.75 13.88 -6.86
CA LYS A 586 -3.67 14.33 -5.80
C LYS A 586 -3.07 15.37 -4.88
N TYR A 587 -1.76 15.31 -4.64
CA TYR A 587 -1.03 16.41 -4.01
C TYR A 587 -1.08 17.68 -4.86
N LEU A 588 -0.84 17.55 -6.16
CA LEU A 588 -0.84 18.67 -7.07
C LEU A 588 -2.24 19.27 -7.29
N ASP A 589 -3.29 18.44 -7.33
CA ASP A 589 -4.70 18.85 -7.31
C ASP A 589 -4.94 19.84 -6.17
N CYS A 590 -4.52 19.49 -4.95
CA CYS A 590 -4.69 20.35 -3.79
C CYS A 590 -3.77 21.58 -3.79
N MET A 591 -2.51 21.46 -4.23
CA MET A 591 -1.61 22.62 -4.35
C MET A 591 -2.13 23.65 -5.34
N GLN A 592 -2.69 23.23 -6.47
CA GLN A 592 -3.35 24.13 -7.43
C GLN A 592 -4.55 24.84 -6.79
N PHE A 593 -5.39 24.08 -6.08
CA PHE A 593 -6.52 24.64 -5.36
C PHE A 593 -6.08 25.66 -4.30
N MET A 594 -4.97 25.42 -3.58
CA MET A 594 -4.44 26.38 -2.61
C MET A 594 -3.90 27.66 -3.26
N LEU A 595 -3.36 27.57 -4.48
CA LEU A 595 -2.93 28.74 -5.25
C LEU A 595 -4.13 29.56 -5.76
N ALA A 596 -5.03 28.90 -6.48
CA ALA A 596 -6.16 29.49 -7.18
C ALA A 596 -7.37 28.55 -7.12
N PRO A 597 -8.20 28.64 -6.06
CA PRO A 597 -9.39 27.81 -5.93
C PRO A 597 -10.32 28.00 -7.12
N PHE A 598 -11.12 26.98 -7.40
CA PHE A 598 -12.11 26.93 -8.47
C PHE A 598 -13.44 26.39 -7.89
N PRO A 599 -14.59 26.59 -8.56
CA PRO A 599 -15.87 26.07 -8.09
C PRO A 599 -15.93 24.54 -8.26
N GLN A 600 -16.92 23.88 -7.64
CA GLN A 600 -17.16 22.46 -7.89
C GLN A 600 -17.38 22.24 -9.40
N ASP A 601 -16.80 21.15 -9.93
CA ASP A 601 -16.79 20.81 -11.36
C ASP A 601 -16.16 21.88 -12.30
N GLY A 602 -15.47 22.88 -11.75
CA GLY A 602 -14.78 23.92 -12.53
C GLY A 602 -13.44 23.47 -13.12
N ASP A 603 -12.99 24.17 -14.17
CA ASP A 603 -11.69 23.92 -14.80
C ASP A 603 -10.60 24.77 -14.11
N PRO A 604 -9.56 24.17 -13.48
CA PRO A 604 -8.50 24.92 -12.81
C PRO A 604 -7.72 25.88 -13.73
N PHE A 605 -7.71 25.65 -15.05
CA PHE A 605 -7.03 26.52 -16.03
C PHE A 605 -7.84 27.78 -16.38
N ILE A 606 -9.15 27.77 -16.13
CA ILE A 606 -10.08 28.83 -16.57
C ILE A 606 -10.75 29.50 -15.37
N ASP A 607 -11.24 28.70 -14.43
CA ASP A 607 -12.08 29.13 -13.32
C ASP A 607 -11.30 29.39 -12.02
N GLY A 608 -9.98 29.13 -12.03
CA GLY A 608 -9.08 29.36 -10.91
C GLY A 608 -8.99 30.85 -10.53
N ASP A 609 -9.18 31.14 -9.24
CA ASP A 609 -9.14 32.50 -8.70
C ASP A 609 -8.03 32.68 -7.66
N PRO A 610 -6.85 33.21 -8.04
CA PRO A 610 -5.72 33.42 -7.14
C PRO A 610 -6.00 34.36 -5.96
N ALA A 611 -7.03 35.22 -6.05
CA ALA A 611 -7.42 36.12 -4.96
C ALA A 611 -8.17 35.39 -3.83
N LYS A 612 -8.73 34.21 -4.12
CA LYS A 612 -9.38 33.35 -3.12
C LYS A 612 -8.43 32.29 -2.54
N GLY A 613 -7.20 32.19 -3.01
CA GLY A 613 -6.26 31.16 -2.54
C GLY A 613 -5.85 31.30 -1.07
N ALA A 614 -5.17 30.27 -0.58
CA ALA A 614 -4.62 30.25 0.77
C ALA A 614 -3.44 31.24 0.88
N MET A 615 -3.28 31.80 2.09
CA MET A 615 -2.13 32.61 2.47
C MET A 615 -1.02 31.75 3.07
N ILE A 616 -1.41 30.76 3.88
CA ILE A 616 -0.54 29.81 4.56
C ILE A 616 -1.08 28.41 4.26
N VAL A 617 -0.23 27.45 3.91
CA VAL A 617 -0.64 26.05 3.68
C VAL A 617 0.03 25.15 4.70
N ASN A 618 -0.77 24.38 5.42
CA ASN A 618 -0.31 23.34 6.34
C ASN A 618 -0.25 22.00 5.60
N ASN A 619 0.92 21.35 5.66
CA ASN A 619 1.18 20.05 5.05
C ASN A 619 1.67 19.10 6.15
N SER A 620 0.72 18.40 6.78
CA SER A 620 1.01 17.45 7.84
C SER A 620 1.28 16.03 7.30
N TRP A 621 1.87 15.96 6.11
CA TRP A 621 2.09 14.75 5.32
C TRP A 621 3.41 14.87 4.53
N GLY A 622 3.89 13.74 4.00
CA GLY A 622 5.01 13.69 3.05
C GLY A 622 4.62 12.85 1.83
N CYS A 623 5.41 12.93 0.76
CA CYS A 623 5.22 12.13 -0.45
C CYS A 623 6.40 11.17 -0.65
N PRO A 624 6.34 9.97 -0.05
CA PRO A 624 7.39 8.96 -0.21
C PRO A 624 7.33 8.27 -1.58
N ILE A 625 8.35 7.45 -1.86
CA ILE A 625 8.47 6.68 -3.11
C ILE A 625 7.26 5.76 -3.35
N VAL A 626 6.70 5.16 -2.28
CA VAL A 626 5.52 4.29 -2.37
C VAL A 626 4.29 5.02 -2.91
N GLU A 627 4.19 6.33 -2.68
CA GLU A 627 3.11 7.15 -3.24
C GLU A 627 3.42 7.63 -4.66
N GLY A 628 4.58 7.26 -5.23
CA GLY A 628 4.98 7.63 -6.58
C GLY A 628 5.86 8.88 -6.68
N CYS A 629 6.39 9.38 -5.56
CA CYS A 629 7.20 10.60 -5.54
C CYS A 629 8.71 10.32 -5.60
N ASP A 630 9.40 11.08 -6.45
CA ASP A 630 10.85 11.26 -6.37
C ASP A 630 11.20 12.50 -5.52
N PRO A 631 12.43 12.63 -4.99
CA PRO A 631 12.81 13.77 -4.15
C PRO A 631 12.64 15.15 -4.80
N THR A 632 12.64 15.25 -6.12
CA THR A 632 12.59 16.53 -6.86
C THR A 632 11.21 16.85 -7.47
N VAL A 633 10.22 15.98 -7.26
CA VAL A 633 8.91 16.02 -7.93
C VAL A 633 8.18 17.36 -7.78
N PHE A 634 8.26 18.00 -6.60
CA PHE A 634 7.53 19.23 -6.29
C PHE A 634 8.42 20.46 -6.12
N GLU A 635 9.72 20.40 -6.40
CA GLU A 635 10.66 21.52 -6.17
C GLU A 635 10.21 22.81 -6.89
N SER A 636 9.87 22.70 -8.18
CA SER A 636 9.36 23.84 -8.96
C SER A 636 7.96 24.30 -8.50
N THR A 637 7.16 23.38 -7.96
CA THR A 637 5.82 23.66 -7.46
C THR A 637 5.86 24.48 -6.18
N VAL A 638 6.65 24.06 -5.19
CA VAL A 638 6.77 24.80 -3.92
C VAL A 638 7.41 26.16 -4.14
N LYS A 639 8.39 26.26 -5.06
CA LYS A 639 8.97 27.53 -5.47
C LYS A 639 7.95 28.48 -6.09
N ALA A 640 7.04 27.96 -6.92
CA ALA A 640 5.96 28.76 -7.50
C ALA A 640 4.96 29.26 -6.45
N LEU A 641 4.60 28.41 -5.48
CA LEU A 641 3.74 28.78 -4.35
C LEU A 641 4.41 29.83 -3.45
N MET A 642 5.69 29.66 -3.13
CA MET A 642 6.49 30.64 -2.39
C MET A 642 6.57 31.98 -3.15
N THR A 643 6.79 31.93 -4.47
CA THR A 643 6.80 33.13 -5.33
C THR A 643 5.44 33.84 -5.36
N ALA A 644 4.34 33.09 -5.31
CA ALA A 644 3.00 33.64 -5.13
C ALA A 644 2.80 34.25 -3.72
N GLY A 645 3.74 34.09 -2.79
CA GLY A 645 3.65 34.55 -1.42
C GLY A 645 2.78 33.66 -0.54
N ILE A 646 2.78 32.35 -0.81
CA ILE A 646 2.16 31.35 0.06
C ILE A 646 3.24 30.81 1.00
N PHE A 647 3.01 30.92 2.31
CA PHE A 647 3.88 30.28 3.29
C PHE A 647 3.51 28.79 3.39
N MET A 648 4.47 27.89 3.22
CA MET A 648 4.24 26.45 3.36
C MET A 648 4.92 25.92 4.61
N SER A 649 4.14 25.33 5.52
CA SER A 649 4.67 24.56 6.64
C SER A 649 4.53 23.06 6.37
N SER A 650 5.58 22.29 6.67
CA SER A 650 5.61 20.84 6.47
C SER A 650 6.07 20.11 7.74
N ALA A 651 5.50 18.93 7.95
CA ALA A 651 5.99 17.99 8.96
C ALA A 651 7.36 17.42 8.52
N ALA A 652 8.30 17.25 9.45
CA ALA A 652 9.62 16.67 9.13
C ALA A 652 9.58 15.17 8.80
N GLY A 653 8.56 14.44 9.26
CA GLY A 653 8.51 12.97 9.20
C GLY A 653 8.63 12.33 10.59
N ASN A 654 8.31 11.04 10.67
CA ASN A 654 8.17 10.29 11.93
C ASN A 654 9.13 9.09 12.03
N THR A 655 10.26 9.15 11.33
CA THR A 655 11.22 8.05 11.17
C THR A 655 12.54 8.25 11.90
N GLY A 656 12.59 9.19 12.86
CA GLY A 656 13.78 9.50 13.66
C GLY A 656 14.37 8.33 14.45
N TYR A 657 13.58 7.29 14.72
CA TYR A 657 14.05 6.04 15.36
C TYR A 657 15.18 5.36 14.59
N TYR A 658 15.27 5.57 13.27
CA TYR A 658 16.29 5.00 12.40
C TYR A 658 17.60 5.83 12.37
N GLY A 659 17.66 6.93 13.12
CA GLY A 659 18.83 7.79 13.24
C GLY A 659 18.75 9.05 12.40
N CYS A 660 19.88 9.42 11.80
CA CYS A 660 20.04 10.66 11.04
C CYS A 660 19.78 10.47 9.55
N ALA A 661 19.62 11.59 8.83
CA ALA A 661 19.22 11.60 7.42
C ALA A 661 17.91 10.82 7.18
N THR A 662 16.99 10.90 8.13
CA THR A 662 15.65 10.29 8.11
C THR A 662 14.59 11.24 7.57
N LEU A 663 14.93 12.51 7.33
CA LEU A 663 14.10 13.52 6.67
C LEU A 663 14.31 13.45 5.16
N THR A 664 13.50 12.61 4.50
CA THR A 664 13.73 12.16 3.10
C THR A 664 12.58 12.47 2.15
N ASP A 665 11.38 12.73 2.66
CA ASP A 665 10.20 12.87 1.80
C ASP A 665 9.92 14.35 1.47
N PRO A 666 9.61 14.67 0.19
CA PRO A 666 8.93 15.92 -0.16
C PRO A 666 7.67 16.11 0.69
N LEU A 667 7.31 17.31 1.14
CA LEU A 667 7.92 18.60 0.81
C LEU A 667 9.00 19.04 1.79
N ALA A 668 9.13 18.33 2.92
CA ALA A 668 9.92 18.73 4.08
C ALA A 668 11.42 18.96 3.77
N ILE A 669 11.92 18.32 2.72
CA ILE A 669 13.31 18.40 2.26
C ILE A 669 13.66 19.70 1.52
N TYR A 670 12.66 20.46 1.04
CA TYR A 670 12.89 21.61 0.16
C TYR A 670 13.33 22.86 0.93
N GLU A 671 14.12 23.70 0.26
CA GLU A 671 14.55 25.00 0.77
C GLU A 671 13.37 25.96 0.97
N ASP A 672 12.47 26.01 -0.01
CA ASP A 672 11.32 26.93 -0.06
C ASP A 672 10.15 26.53 0.86
N VAL A 673 10.34 25.53 1.73
CA VAL A 673 9.33 24.98 2.64
C VAL A 673 9.86 25.02 4.08
N PHE A 674 9.00 25.47 4.99
CA PHE A 674 9.36 25.57 6.41
C PHE A 674 8.97 24.29 7.16
N THR A 675 9.97 23.56 7.63
CA THR A 675 9.87 22.20 8.15
C THR A 675 9.99 22.18 9.67
N ALA A 676 9.01 21.58 10.34
CA ALA A 676 8.94 21.50 11.80
C ALA A 676 9.25 20.09 12.32
N GLY A 677 10.23 20.00 13.22
CA GLY A 677 10.48 18.80 14.04
C GLY A 677 9.65 18.80 15.33
N SER A 678 9.60 17.64 16.00
CA SER A 678 8.70 17.41 17.16
C SER A 678 9.42 17.42 18.50
N ILE A 679 8.79 18.06 19.49
CA ILE A 679 9.14 17.94 20.91
C ILE A 679 7.95 17.46 21.74
N ASN A 680 8.26 16.88 22.90
CA ASN A 680 7.29 16.45 23.90
C ASN A 680 7.02 17.55 24.96
N GLN A 681 6.11 17.25 25.89
CA GLN A 681 5.71 18.15 26.99
C GLN A 681 6.86 18.56 27.94
N ASN A 682 7.96 17.81 27.96
CA ASN A 682 9.14 18.13 28.75
C ASN A 682 10.12 19.05 27.99
N GLY A 683 9.82 19.40 26.73
CA GLY A 683 10.71 20.16 25.86
C GLY A 683 11.86 19.33 25.27
N GLU A 684 11.75 18.00 25.30
CA GLU A 684 12.73 17.08 24.71
C GLU A 684 12.34 16.72 23.28
N LEU A 685 13.34 16.52 22.42
CA LEU A 685 13.14 16.02 21.05
C LEU A 685 12.39 14.67 21.07
N SER A 686 11.26 14.60 20.38
CA SER A 686 10.50 13.36 20.23
C SER A 686 11.32 12.33 19.47
N THR A 687 11.37 11.10 19.96
CA THR A 687 12.23 10.05 19.38
C THR A 687 11.86 9.70 17.94
N PHE A 688 10.58 9.85 17.55
CA PHE A 688 10.14 9.66 16.18
C PHE A 688 10.50 10.82 15.24
N SER A 689 10.84 12.01 15.74
CA SER A 689 11.03 13.19 14.87
C SER A 689 12.15 12.91 13.87
N SER A 690 11.84 12.92 12.57
CA SER A 690 12.86 12.76 11.53
C SER A 690 13.90 13.88 11.60
N LEU A 691 15.14 13.52 11.28
CA LEU A 691 16.34 14.34 11.44
C LEU A 691 17.06 14.46 10.11
N GLY A 692 17.68 15.61 9.87
CA GLY A 692 18.61 15.81 8.77
C GLY A 692 19.98 15.13 9.00
N PRO A 693 21.00 15.50 8.20
CA PRO A 693 20.89 16.39 7.05
C PRO A 693 20.07 15.77 5.92
N VAL A 694 19.56 16.60 5.00
CA VAL A 694 18.86 16.13 3.80
C VAL A 694 19.88 15.61 2.79
N LEU A 695 19.98 14.29 2.64
CA LEU A 695 20.94 13.65 1.72
C LEU A 695 20.31 13.15 0.42
N VAL A 696 18.99 12.92 0.42
CA VAL A 696 18.27 12.20 -0.64
C VAL A 696 18.29 12.91 -1.99
N ASP A 697 18.44 14.24 -2.00
CA ASP A 697 18.53 15.08 -3.19
C ASP A 697 19.95 15.64 -3.42
N GLY A 698 20.92 15.22 -2.61
CA GLY A 698 22.31 15.68 -2.66
C GLY A 698 22.55 17.11 -2.16
N SER A 699 21.55 17.78 -1.60
CA SER A 699 21.65 19.17 -1.15
C SER A 699 22.43 19.35 0.15
N ASN A 700 22.43 18.32 1.02
CA ASN A 700 23.02 18.35 2.35
C ASN A 700 22.49 19.51 3.22
N ARG A 701 21.23 19.91 3.01
CA ARG A 701 20.58 20.99 3.78
C ARG A 701 20.33 20.56 5.22
N ASN A 702 20.46 21.53 6.13
CA ASN A 702 20.05 21.38 7.52
C ASN A 702 18.53 21.54 7.61
N LYS A 703 17.84 20.47 8.02
CA LYS A 703 16.40 20.43 8.33
C LYS A 703 16.22 19.48 9.52
N PRO A 704 15.21 19.64 10.40
CA PRO A 704 14.14 20.63 10.35
C PRO A 704 14.63 22.07 10.60
N ASP A 705 13.80 23.07 10.24
CA ASP A 705 14.14 24.49 10.43
C ASP A 705 14.05 24.89 11.92
N LEU A 706 13.09 24.34 12.65
CA LEU A 706 12.94 24.46 14.11
C LEU A 706 12.11 23.32 14.71
N LEU A 707 11.95 23.34 16.02
CA LEU A 707 11.14 22.40 16.79
C LEU A 707 9.84 23.03 17.29
N ALA A 708 8.74 22.27 17.23
CA ALA A 708 7.46 22.64 17.79
C ALA A 708 6.77 21.42 18.47
N PRO A 709 5.83 21.64 19.40
CA PRO A 709 5.10 20.55 20.05
C PRO A 709 4.47 19.58 19.05
N GLY A 710 4.71 18.28 19.23
CA GLY A 710 4.18 17.26 18.30
C GLY A 710 3.87 15.90 18.94
N GLU A 711 4.09 15.72 20.24
CA GLU A 711 3.84 14.45 20.93
C GLU A 711 2.74 14.59 21.99
N LYS A 712 1.69 13.76 21.89
CA LYS A 712 0.49 13.80 22.75
C LYS A 712 -0.20 15.16 22.74
N ILE A 713 -0.54 15.61 21.53
CA ILE A 713 -1.26 16.84 21.29
C ILE A 713 -2.75 16.53 21.27
N LEU A 714 -3.48 17.06 22.24
CA LEU A 714 -4.94 17.00 22.28
C LEU A 714 -5.53 17.97 21.26
N SER A 715 -6.36 17.46 20.34
CA SER A 715 -7.01 18.28 19.31
C SER A 715 -8.41 17.78 18.95
N ALA A 716 -9.11 18.56 18.12
CA ALA A 716 -10.41 18.24 17.54
C ALA A 716 -10.36 16.95 16.71
N TYR A 717 -11.42 16.16 16.75
CA TYR A 717 -11.54 14.90 16.01
C TYR A 717 -12.98 14.74 15.48
N PRO A 718 -13.21 14.07 14.34
CA PRO A 718 -14.52 14.06 13.72
C PRO A 718 -15.67 13.61 14.63
N GLY A 719 -16.86 14.12 14.36
CA GLY A 719 -18.05 13.84 15.17
C GLY A 719 -18.18 14.73 16.41
N GLY A 720 -17.42 15.82 16.49
CA GLY A 720 -17.43 16.74 17.63
C GLY A 720 -16.70 16.19 18.86
N THR A 721 -15.73 15.30 18.64
CA THR A 721 -14.96 14.63 19.69
C THR A 721 -13.52 15.12 19.69
N TYR A 722 -12.69 14.64 20.61
CA TYR A 722 -11.31 15.04 20.78
C TYR A 722 -10.46 13.82 21.07
N THR A 723 -9.21 13.85 20.62
CA THR A 723 -8.24 12.78 20.88
C THR A 723 -6.83 13.33 20.93
N GLU A 724 -5.92 12.60 21.56
CA GLU A 724 -4.49 12.89 21.50
C GLU A 724 -3.87 12.24 20.25
N GLY A 725 -3.00 12.98 19.58
CA GLY A 725 -2.18 12.49 18.48
C GLY A 725 -0.70 12.77 18.70
N SER A 726 0.17 11.99 18.06
CA SER A 726 1.62 12.18 18.08
C SER A 726 2.20 12.06 16.68
N GLY A 727 3.09 12.99 16.33
CA GLY A 727 3.75 13.07 15.04
C GLY A 727 4.22 14.49 14.75
N THR A 728 5.22 14.64 13.88
CA THR A 728 5.59 15.96 13.34
C THR A 728 4.46 16.60 12.53
N SER A 729 3.46 15.81 12.13
CA SER A 729 2.16 16.25 11.62
C SER A 729 1.42 17.20 12.57
N PHE A 730 1.72 17.17 13.87
CA PHE A 730 1.21 18.11 14.86
C PHE A 730 2.17 19.29 15.12
N SER A 731 3.45 19.19 14.75
CA SER A 731 4.41 20.29 14.84
C SER A 731 4.23 21.34 13.73
N ALA A 732 4.01 20.91 12.49
CA ALA A 732 3.74 21.80 11.35
C ALA A 732 2.55 22.78 11.56
N PRO A 733 1.39 22.35 12.10
CA PRO A 733 0.29 23.27 12.35
C PRO A 733 0.61 24.29 13.44
N HIS A 734 1.53 23.99 14.38
CA HIS A 734 1.99 25.02 15.33
C HIS A 734 2.66 26.19 14.63
N VAL A 735 3.54 25.90 13.66
CA VAL A 735 4.20 26.94 12.85
C VAL A 735 3.17 27.71 12.02
N SER A 736 2.27 27.01 11.35
CA SER A 736 1.20 27.64 10.55
C SER A 736 0.35 28.62 11.37
N GLY A 737 -0.02 28.22 12.60
CA GLY A 737 -0.76 29.08 13.53
C GLY A 737 0.03 30.32 13.94
N VAL A 738 1.32 30.17 14.27
CA VAL A 738 2.18 31.30 14.65
C VAL A 738 2.37 32.28 13.49
N VAL A 739 2.55 31.80 12.25
CA VAL A 739 2.62 32.68 11.08
C VAL A 739 1.31 33.42 10.87
N ALA A 740 0.16 32.79 11.10
CA ALA A 740 -1.14 33.46 11.04
C ALA A 740 -1.25 34.59 12.07
N LEU A 741 -0.77 34.36 13.30
CA LEU A 741 -0.68 35.42 14.31
C LEU A 741 0.24 36.55 13.84
N MET A 742 1.45 36.26 13.35
CA MET A 742 2.40 37.26 12.85
C MET A 742 1.80 38.12 11.73
N TRP A 743 1.18 37.48 10.73
CA TRP A 743 0.62 38.18 9.57
C TRP A 743 -0.64 38.97 9.92
N SER A 744 -1.46 38.49 10.86
CA SER A 744 -2.60 39.27 11.36
C SER A 744 -2.18 40.47 12.21
N ALA A 745 -1.03 40.39 12.89
CA ALA A 745 -0.45 41.50 13.65
C ALA A 745 0.20 42.55 12.74
N ASN A 746 0.82 42.12 11.63
CA ASN A 746 1.45 43.02 10.66
C ASN A 746 1.23 42.55 9.21
N SER A 747 0.25 43.17 8.55
CA SER A 747 -0.11 42.88 7.16
C SER A 747 1.01 43.07 6.14
N LYS A 748 2.09 43.81 6.45
CA LYS A 748 3.27 43.96 5.56
C LYS A 748 4.05 42.66 5.38
N LEU A 749 3.90 41.71 6.31
CA LEU A 749 4.54 40.39 6.21
C LEU A 749 3.79 39.43 5.29
N ILE A 750 2.52 39.72 4.95
CA ILE A 750 1.71 38.85 4.09
C ILE A 750 2.39 38.68 2.74
N GLY A 751 2.78 37.45 2.45
CA GLY A 751 3.50 37.09 1.22
C GLY A 751 4.98 37.47 1.18
N ASN A 752 5.56 38.00 2.27
CA ASN A 752 7.01 38.12 2.43
C ASN A 752 7.55 36.90 3.18
N ILE A 753 7.78 35.83 2.42
CA ILE A 753 8.15 34.52 3.00
C ILE A 753 9.53 34.55 3.63
N GLU A 754 10.50 35.21 2.98
CA GLU A 754 11.88 35.33 3.49
C GLU A 754 11.89 36.01 4.87
N GLU A 755 11.24 37.17 5.01
CA GLU A 755 11.22 37.88 6.29
C GLU A 755 10.42 37.13 7.36
N THR A 756 9.33 36.48 6.96
CA THR A 756 8.55 35.63 7.88
C THR A 756 9.42 34.51 8.45
N THR A 757 10.19 33.84 7.60
CA THR A 757 11.16 32.80 7.99
C THR A 757 12.25 33.37 8.90
N ASN A 758 12.82 34.53 8.56
CA ASN A 758 13.84 35.18 9.39
C ASN A 758 13.33 35.50 10.80
N ILE A 759 12.09 36.01 10.92
CA ILE A 759 11.47 36.31 12.22
C ILE A 759 11.25 35.02 13.01
N LEU A 760 10.74 33.94 12.39
CA LEU A 760 10.55 32.66 13.06
C LEU A 760 11.87 32.11 13.62
N LEU A 761 12.91 32.03 12.79
CA LEU A 761 14.21 31.51 13.19
C LEU A 761 14.90 32.41 14.23
N GLY A 762 14.73 33.73 14.14
CA GLY A 762 15.31 34.69 15.07
C GLY A 762 14.58 34.84 16.40
N SER A 763 13.37 34.29 16.54
CA SER A 763 12.52 34.42 17.73
C SER A 763 12.46 33.16 18.60
N VAL A 764 13.07 32.06 18.15
CA VAL A 764 13.11 30.78 18.88
C VAL A 764 13.70 30.91 20.29
N ARG A 765 13.29 29.99 21.17
CA ARG A 765 13.99 29.73 22.42
C ARG A 765 15.07 28.66 22.20
N PRO A 766 16.24 28.79 22.84
CA PRO A 766 17.26 27.74 22.79
C PRO A 766 16.71 26.40 23.28
N TYR A 767 16.98 25.34 22.52
CA TYR A 767 16.71 23.98 22.94
C TYR A 767 17.68 23.60 24.08
N GLN A 768 17.13 23.04 25.18
CA GLN A 768 17.90 22.66 26.37
C GLN A 768 17.92 21.15 26.61
N GLY A 769 17.24 20.37 25.77
CA GLY A 769 17.19 18.92 25.90
C GLY A 769 18.45 18.22 25.39
N SER A 770 18.41 16.89 25.36
CA SER A 770 19.51 16.07 24.85
C SER A 770 19.69 16.27 23.35
N ALA A 771 20.94 16.45 22.91
CA ALA A 771 21.28 16.48 21.50
C ALA A 771 20.98 15.11 20.84
N PRO A 772 20.70 15.07 19.53
CA PRO A 772 20.57 13.82 18.81
C PRO A 772 21.87 13.00 18.93
N SER A 773 21.75 11.68 18.90
CA SER A 773 22.90 10.78 19.03
C SER A 773 23.79 10.72 17.78
N CYS A 774 23.39 11.38 16.70
CA CYS A 774 24.05 11.40 15.40
C CYS A 774 23.91 12.78 14.74
N GLY A 775 24.72 13.04 13.71
CA GLY A 775 24.67 14.30 12.94
C GLY A 775 25.18 15.52 13.71
N ASP A 776 25.17 16.68 13.04
CA ASP A 776 25.37 17.94 13.74
C ASP A 776 24.10 18.30 14.52
N MET A 777 24.24 19.03 15.62
CA MET A 777 23.08 19.39 16.46
C MET A 777 21.98 20.10 15.65
N ILE A 778 22.39 20.99 14.72
CA ILE A 778 21.49 21.73 13.84
C ILE A 778 20.63 20.81 12.96
N ASP A 779 21.11 19.61 12.59
CA ASP A 779 20.38 18.65 11.77
C ASP A 779 19.23 17.98 12.52
N GLY A 780 19.23 18.03 13.85
CA GLY A 780 18.14 17.47 14.65
C GLY A 780 17.20 18.51 15.25
N ILE A 781 17.70 19.69 15.59
CA ILE A 781 16.94 20.68 16.37
C ILE A 781 16.65 21.99 15.63
N GLY A 782 17.22 22.20 14.44
CA GLY A 782 17.12 23.45 13.72
C GLY A 782 17.54 24.65 14.58
N ALA A 783 16.87 25.80 14.41
CA ALA A 783 17.18 27.02 15.15
C ALA A 783 16.86 26.93 16.66
N GLY A 784 15.92 26.07 17.07
CA GLY A 784 15.48 25.94 18.46
C GLY A 784 13.97 25.66 18.58
N ILE A 785 13.38 25.98 19.72
CA ILE A 785 11.95 25.76 20.00
C ILE A 785 11.15 27.02 19.64
N LEU A 786 10.05 26.84 18.89
CA LEU A 786 9.10 27.88 18.52
C LEU A 786 8.62 28.72 19.74
N ASP A 787 8.55 30.04 19.56
CA ASP A 787 8.04 31.00 20.56
C ASP A 787 7.11 32.01 19.88
N ALA A 788 5.81 31.77 19.97
CA ALA A 788 4.77 32.55 19.33
C ALA A 788 4.80 34.02 19.77
N TYR A 789 4.98 34.26 21.08
CA TYR A 789 4.94 35.60 21.64
C TYR A 789 6.08 36.47 21.11
N LYS A 790 7.32 35.95 21.11
CA LYS A 790 8.46 36.67 20.55
C LYS A 790 8.33 36.89 19.05
N ALA A 791 7.88 35.88 18.31
CA ALA A 791 7.68 35.98 16.86
C ALA A 791 6.70 37.10 16.51
N VAL A 792 5.57 37.19 17.22
CA VAL A 792 4.57 38.25 17.02
C VAL A 792 5.09 39.62 17.45
N GLN A 793 5.85 39.72 18.54
CA GLN A 793 6.49 40.98 18.92
C GLN A 793 7.46 41.49 17.86
N TYR A 794 8.28 40.60 17.29
CA TYR A 794 9.19 40.94 16.20
C TYR A 794 8.42 41.37 14.95
N ALA A 795 7.35 40.64 14.61
CA ALA A 795 6.46 41.01 13.52
C ALA A 795 5.84 42.41 13.69
N ILE A 796 5.38 42.77 14.89
CA ILE A 796 4.85 44.12 15.20
C ILE A 796 5.95 45.20 15.05
N SER A 797 7.19 44.87 15.41
CA SER A 797 8.31 45.81 15.34
C SER A 797 8.86 46.05 13.91
N TYR A 798 8.54 45.14 12.98
CA TYR A 798 8.97 45.20 11.58
C TYR A 798 8.33 46.39 10.84
N LYS A 799 9.17 47.20 10.19
CA LYS A 799 8.78 48.50 9.60
C LYS A 799 8.64 48.47 8.09
#